data_AF-A0A2P6SKI3-F1
#
_entry.id   AF-A0A2P6SKI3-F1
#
_cell.length_a   1.000
_cell.length_b   1.000
_cell.length_c   1.000
_cell.angle_alpha   90.00
_cell.angle_beta   90.00
_cell.angle_gamma   90.00
#
_symmetry.space_group_name_H-M   'P 1'
#
loop_
_entity.id
_entity.type
_entity.pdbx_description
1 polymer ?
#
loop_
_entity_poly.entity_id
_entity_poly.type
_entity_poly.pdbx_seq_one_letter_code
_entity_poly.pdbx_strand_id
1 'polypeptide(L)'
;MGPQRRMGIYVGYESPSIIRFLEPLTGDLFTARFADCHFDETVFPPLGGDKNVTVPDERRELTWNVPTMSHLDPRTAQCDNEVRRILDLQSVAQNMPDAFSDLAKVTRSHIPAANVPARIDVPVGRIVPDGRGTTMAANQSHVSAHKRGRPLGSKDSYPRKRVKPAQTNPLDIAISTDPSHEIIPDYGSVLEETTLGDAPTFEPTLENREISINYACLSEIWNRNEIIIDDIFVFAVATEIITSDDVEPRSVDECQRRDDWPKWKEAIQVELDSLTKRKVFGPVVPTPRHVKPVGFKWVFVRKRNEGNEIVRYKARLVAQGFSQRPGIDYDETYSPVMDVITFRYLISLAISEKLNIQLMDVVTAYLYGDLDTEIYMKVPEGLKIPDTNSSRPRNTLSIRLRRSLYGLKQSGRMWYNRLSEYLIGMGYVNNELCPCVFIKKTSSGFVIVAVYVDDMNLIGTPEEIKETAKHLKSEFEMKDLGRTNYCLGLELEHRADGILLHQSNYIQKMLRRFNEDKAKPSSTPMVIRSLDPKKDPFRPADNNEEILAPEVPYLSAIGALLYLTQCTRPDISFSVNLLARYSSAPTRRHWNGIKDIFRYLRGTIDMGLFYPYASRNGSNPLDPQNDARLVGYADAGYLSDPHKARSQTGYVFTIGNTAISWRSTKQTLVATSSNHAEILALHEAVRECIWLRAITKHVQSTCGLHSTTDEPTTIHEDNAACIEQMKTGFIKGDNTKHIAPKFFFNQQQQEHQKIEVKQIRSEDNRADLFTKSLPKSTFQKHVQGIGLRKLSELPNM
;
A
#
# COMPACT_ATOMS: atom_id res chain seq x y z
N MET A 1 10.92 29.40 7.83
CA MET A 1 11.98 29.52 6.81
C MET A 1 13.29 29.09 7.46
N GLY A 2 14.08 28.16 6.93
CA GLY A 2 13.88 27.37 5.70
C GLY A 2 12.68 26.39 5.71
N PRO A 3 12.66 25.39 4.82
CA PRO A 3 11.44 24.66 4.43
C PRO A 3 11.05 23.44 5.29
N GLN A 4 11.81 23.09 6.35
CA GLN A 4 11.62 21.85 7.12
C GLN A 4 11.54 22.07 8.64
N ARG A 5 10.81 23.09 9.11
CA ARG A 5 10.37 23.15 10.53
C ARG A 5 8.90 22.75 10.62
N ARG A 6 8.63 21.59 11.22
CA ARG A 6 7.28 21.11 11.57
C ARG A 6 6.89 21.69 12.94
N MET A 7 5.61 21.95 13.16
CA MET A 7 5.07 22.18 14.51
C MET A 7 4.71 20.85 15.15
N GLY A 8 4.92 20.73 16.47
CA GLY A 8 4.70 19.50 17.21
C GLY A 8 4.31 19.76 18.66
N ILE A 9 3.39 18.95 19.19
CA ILE A 9 3.10 18.90 20.61
C ILE A 9 4.20 18.05 21.26
N TYR A 10 4.98 18.62 22.17
CA TYR A 10 5.97 17.84 22.93
C TYR A 10 5.27 16.83 23.84
N VAL A 11 5.71 15.57 23.81
CA VAL A 11 5.09 14.45 24.54
C VAL A 11 6.08 13.62 25.36
N GLY A 12 7.33 14.07 25.50
CA GLY A 12 8.38 13.42 26.28
C GLY A 12 9.71 13.33 25.53
N TYR A 13 10.67 12.61 26.08
CA TYR A 13 11.99 12.41 25.47
C TYR A 13 12.40 10.94 25.43
N GLU A 14 13.34 10.62 24.55
CA GLU A 14 13.93 9.29 24.37
C GLU A 14 15.36 9.24 24.94
N SER A 15 16.04 10.38 24.97
CA SER A 15 17.24 10.66 25.78
C SER A 15 17.27 12.16 26.11
N PRO A 16 18.11 12.64 27.06
CA PRO A 16 18.21 14.07 27.35
C PRO A 16 18.53 14.96 26.12
N SER A 17 19.13 14.36 25.09
CA SER A 17 19.47 15.03 23.82
C SER A 17 18.40 14.92 22.74
N ILE A 18 17.41 14.03 22.86
CA ILE A 18 16.44 13.69 21.81
C ILE A 18 15.01 13.67 22.37
N ILE A 19 14.19 14.61 21.92
CA ILE A 19 12.77 14.71 22.28
C ILE A 19 11.86 13.94 21.32
N ARG A 20 10.64 13.66 21.78
CA ARG A 20 9.54 13.13 21.00
C ARG A 20 8.43 14.18 20.90
N PHE A 21 7.94 14.42 19.68
CA PHE A 21 6.85 15.37 19.43
C PHE A 21 5.81 14.76 18.49
N LEU A 22 4.55 15.09 18.74
CA LEU A 22 3.40 14.61 17.97
C LEU A 22 2.93 15.71 17.01
N GLU A 23 2.89 15.40 15.72
CA GLU A 23 2.53 16.34 14.67
C GLU A 23 0.99 16.55 14.63
N PRO A 24 0.46 17.77 14.88
CA PRO A 24 -0.97 17.94 15.19
C PRO A 24 -1.96 17.61 14.07
N LEU A 25 -1.50 17.57 12.82
CA LEU A 25 -2.35 17.36 11.63
C LEU A 25 -2.45 15.88 11.22
N THR A 26 -1.48 15.07 11.62
CA THR A 26 -1.37 13.64 11.28
C THR A 26 -1.61 12.75 12.49
N GLY A 27 -1.22 13.20 13.69
CA GLY A 27 -1.16 12.39 14.90
C GLY A 27 0.11 11.56 15.02
N ASP A 28 1.03 11.67 14.04
CA ASP A 28 2.25 10.87 13.98
C ASP A 28 3.30 11.36 14.99
N LEU A 29 4.04 10.41 15.57
CA LEU A 29 5.02 10.64 16.63
C LEU A 29 6.44 10.66 16.07
N PHE A 30 7.03 11.84 15.99
CA PHE A 30 8.39 12.07 15.48
C PHE A 30 9.38 12.32 16.62
N THR A 31 10.67 12.29 16.29
CA THR A 31 11.76 12.68 17.20
C THR A 31 12.65 13.75 16.60
N ALA A 32 13.27 14.56 17.46
CA ALA A 32 14.24 15.58 17.07
C ALA A 32 15.24 15.82 18.21
N ARG A 33 16.43 16.38 17.90
CA ARG A 33 17.39 16.74 18.95
C ARG A 33 16.90 17.98 19.68
N PHE A 34 17.00 18.00 21.01
CA PHE A 34 16.52 19.10 21.86
C PHE A 34 17.06 20.47 21.40
N ALA A 35 18.36 20.52 21.06
CA ALA A 35 19.04 21.74 20.58
C ALA A 35 18.58 22.27 19.20
N ASP A 36 17.91 21.46 18.38
CA ASP A 36 17.36 21.90 17.09
C ASP A 36 15.90 22.40 17.22
N CYS A 37 15.31 22.27 18.41
CA CYS A 37 13.90 22.53 18.67
C CYS A 37 13.67 23.92 19.29
N HIS A 38 12.41 24.36 19.27
CA HIS A 38 11.98 25.60 19.92
C HIS A 38 10.61 25.35 20.55
N PHE A 39 10.50 25.59 21.86
CA PHE A 39 9.28 25.33 22.63
C PHE A 39 8.49 26.62 22.79
N ASP A 40 7.19 26.56 22.48
CA ASP A 40 6.24 27.63 22.76
C ASP A 40 5.38 27.24 23.96
N GLU A 41 5.82 27.67 25.15
CA GLU A 41 5.17 27.33 26.43
C GLU A 41 3.94 28.22 26.72
N THR A 42 3.57 29.15 25.82
CA THR A 42 2.46 30.08 26.04
C THR A 42 1.08 29.41 26.01
N VAL A 43 0.98 28.21 25.42
CA VAL A 43 -0.29 27.48 25.23
C VAL A 43 -0.48 26.38 26.29
N PHE A 44 0.59 25.71 26.69
CA PHE A 44 0.58 24.69 27.76
C PHE A 44 1.90 24.74 28.54
N PRO A 45 1.90 25.13 29.83
CA PRO A 45 3.13 25.22 30.62
C PRO A 45 3.66 23.82 31.00
N PRO A 46 4.99 23.67 31.17
CA PRO A 46 5.60 22.40 31.55
C PRO A 46 5.20 21.94 32.96
N LEU A 47 5.12 20.62 33.17
CA LEU A 47 4.88 19.98 34.48
C LEU A 47 6.11 20.17 35.39
N GLY A 48 6.17 21.33 36.05
CA GLY A 48 7.32 21.81 36.83
C GLY A 48 7.52 23.32 36.75
N GLY A 49 6.81 24.01 35.83
CA GLY A 49 6.79 25.46 35.74
C GLY A 49 6.16 26.16 36.95
N ASP A 50 6.31 27.49 36.97
CA ASP A 50 6.08 28.32 38.15
C ASP A 50 4.66 28.25 38.73
N LYS A 51 4.54 28.29 40.07
CA LYS A 51 3.28 28.03 40.82
C LYS A 51 2.22 29.14 40.70
N ASN A 52 2.44 30.13 39.83
CA ASN A 52 1.67 31.38 39.75
C ASN A 52 0.78 31.51 38.51
N VAL A 53 0.59 30.42 37.73
CA VAL A 53 -0.38 30.39 36.62
C VAL A 53 -1.71 29.77 37.08
N THR A 54 -2.76 30.58 37.13
CA THR A 54 -4.10 30.14 37.59
C THR A 54 -4.82 29.31 36.53
N VAL A 55 -4.91 27.99 36.74
CA VAL A 55 -5.67 27.08 35.87
C VAL A 55 -7.17 27.13 36.22
N PRO A 56 -8.10 27.24 35.24
CA PRO A 56 -9.55 27.19 35.50
C PRO A 56 -10.02 25.86 36.13
N ASP A 57 -10.94 25.93 37.10
CA ASP A 57 -11.24 24.86 38.07
C ASP A 57 -11.84 23.55 37.52
N GLU A 58 -12.35 23.49 36.28
CA GLU A 58 -13.19 22.36 35.81
C GLU A 58 -12.45 21.04 35.48
N ARG A 59 -11.17 20.86 35.85
CA ARG A 59 -10.39 19.64 35.49
C ARG A 59 -9.57 19.03 36.63
N ARG A 60 -10.29 18.57 37.66
CA ARG A 60 -9.94 17.49 38.60
C ARG A 60 -11.21 16.63 38.76
N GLU A 61 -11.22 15.31 38.92
CA GLU A 61 -10.20 14.32 39.28
C GLU A 61 -10.38 13.01 38.46
N LEU A 62 -9.41 12.09 38.49
CA LEU A 62 -9.63 10.67 38.20
C LEU A 62 -8.87 9.80 39.22
N THR A 63 -9.57 9.34 40.26
CA THR A 63 -9.03 8.47 41.31
C THR A 63 -9.29 6.99 40.98
N TRP A 64 -8.23 6.19 40.98
CA TRP A 64 -8.30 4.73 40.81
C TRP A 64 -8.03 4.04 42.15
N ASN A 65 -8.94 3.14 42.57
CA ASN A 65 -8.80 2.31 43.76
C ASN A 65 -8.89 0.83 43.38
N VAL A 66 -7.88 0.05 43.75
CA VAL A 66 -7.89 -1.42 43.68
C VAL A 66 -7.27 -1.97 44.98
N PRO A 67 -7.88 -2.98 45.66
CA PRO A 67 -7.33 -3.52 46.90
C PRO A 67 -6.01 -4.28 46.69
N THR A 68 -5.09 -4.15 47.66
CA THR A 68 -3.79 -4.83 47.65
C THR A 68 -3.88 -6.27 48.16
N MET A 69 -3.28 -7.22 47.43
CA MET A 69 -2.76 -8.47 48.01
C MET A 69 -1.24 -8.45 47.85
N SER A 70 -0.50 -8.42 48.97
CA SER A 70 0.84 -7.80 49.02
C SER A 70 1.88 -8.64 49.77
N HIS A 71 1.86 -9.97 49.65
CA HIS A 71 2.67 -10.86 50.50
C HIS A 71 3.42 -12.00 49.77
N LEU A 72 3.26 -12.17 48.45
CA LEU A 72 3.73 -13.38 47.74
C LEU A 72 4.39 -13.13 46.35
N ASP A 73 4.79 -11.90 46.01
CA ASP A 73 5.48 -11.62 44.74
C ASP A 73 6.94 -11.13 44.95
N PRO A 74 7.97 -11.92 44.55
CA PRO A 74 9.37 -11.53 44.71
C PRO A 74 9.79 -10.34 43.82
N ARG A 75 8.99 -9.94 42.83
CA ARG A 75 9.28 -8.75 41.98
C ARG A 75 9.34 -7.45 42.78
N THR A 76 8.74 -7.41 43.98
CA THR A 76 8.79 -6.25 44.89
C THR A 76 10.24 -5.85 45.23
N ALA A 77 11.10 -6.82 45.57
CA ALA A 77 12.49 -6.56 45.93
C ALA A 77 13.36 -6.09 44.74
N GLN A 78 12.95 -6.43 43.51
CA GLN A 78 13.61 -5.96 42.29
C GLN A 78 13.25 -4.50 41.99
N CYS A 79 12.00 -4.10 42.28
CA CYS A 79 11.54 -2.72 42.18
C CYS A 79 12.29 -1.79 43.15
N ASP A 80 12.40 -2.18 44.43
CA ASP A 80 13.10 -1.40 45.47
C ASP A 80 14.57 -1.09 45.11
N ASN A 81 15.24 -1.99 44.40
CA ASN A 81 16.64 -1.80 43.99
C ASN A 81 16.80 -0.81 42.83
N GLU A 82 15.92 -0.82 41.83
CA GLU A 82 15.95 0.22 40.78
C GLU A 82 15.48 1.59 41.32
N VAL A 83 14.57 1.65 42.30
CA VAL A 83 14.22 2.91 42.98
C VAL A 83 15.44 3.52 43.69
N ARG A 84 16.26 2.72 44.40
CA ARG A 84 17.53 3.20 44.99
C ARG A 84 18.48 3.73 43.92
N ARG A 85 18.64 2.99 42.81
CA ARG A 85 19.52 3.34 41.69
C ARG A 85 19.17 4.69 41.04
N ILE A 86 17.87 4.98 40.93
CA ILE A 86 17.38 6.27 40.39
C ILE A 86 17.75 7.44 41.33
N LEU A 87 17.66 7.23 42.65
CA LEU A 87 18.02 8.25 43.64
C LEU A 87 19.52 8.56 43.65
N ASP A 88 20.38 7.54 43.52
CA ASP A 88 21.84 7.74 43.40
C ASP A 88 22.20 8.53 42.13
N LEU A 89 21.59 8.20 40.99
CA LEU A 89 21.80 8.94 39.73
C LEU A 89 21.34 10.40 39.83
N GLN A 90 20.25 10.66 40.56
CA GLN A 90 19.76 12.02 40.80
C GLN A 90 20.71 12.83 41.69
N SER A 91 21.34 12.18 42.69
CA SER A 91 22.40 12.78 43.53
C SER A 91 23.64 13.14 42.72
N VAL A 92 24.09 12.27 41.80
CA VAL A 92 25.24 12.56 40.92
C VAL A 92 24.96 13.76 40.01
N ALA A 93 23.76 13.83 39.42
CA ALA A 93 23.38 14.93 38.51
C ALA A 93 23.34 16.32 39.19
N GLN A 94 23.03 16.39 40.50
CA GLN A 94 22.96 17.64 41.24
C GLN A 94 24.33 18.24 41.61
N ASN A 95 25.43 17.51 41.42
CA ASN A 95 26.77 17.88 41.91
C ASN A 95 27.78 18.25 40.81
N MET A 96 27.36 18.44 39.55
CA MET A 96 28.25 18.86 38.46
C MET A 96 28.19 20.38 38.19
N PRO A 97 29.33 21.11 38.16
CA PRO A 97 29.36 22.53 37.79
C PRO A 97 29.10 22.80 36.31
N ASP A 98 28.40 23.89 36.00
CA ASP A 98 28.01 24.29 34.64
C ASP A 98 29.02 25.27 33.99
N ALA A 99 29.18 25.19 32.67
CA ALA A 99 30.29 25.77 31.92
C ALA A 99 29.89 26.75 30.78
N PHE A 100 28.59 27.06 30.62
CA PHE A 100 28.06 27.74 29.44
C PHE A 100 27.55 29.19 29.67
N SER A 101 28.05 29.90 30.68
CA SER A 101 27.47 31.14 31.20
C SER A 101 28.09 32.48 30.73
N ASP A 102 28.99 32.50 29.72
CA ASP A 102 29.53 33.74 29.12
C ASP A 102 29.07 33.94 27.66
N LEU A 103 28.10 34.85 27.47
CA LEU A 103 27.49 35.15 26.17
C LEU A 103 28.28 36.18 25.32
N ALA A 104 29.39 36.73 25.83
CA ALA A 104 30.00 37.95 25.28
C ALA A 104 30.83 37.76 23.98
N LYS A 105 30.99 36.53 23.46
CA LYS A 105 32.02 36.21 22.44
C LYS A 105 31.53 35.67 21.09
N VAL A 106 30.22 35.58 20.84
CA VAL A 106 29.70 35.09 19.55
C VAL A 106 29.46 36.25 18.58
N THR A 107 30.29 36.36 17.54
CA THR A 107 30.24 37.41 16.52
C THR A 107 29.07 37.25 15.55
N ARG A 108 28.44 38.37 15.17
CA ARG A 108 27.35 38.41 14.17
C ARG A 108 27.93 38.43 12.75
N SER A 109 27.38 37.62 11.84
CA SER A 109 27.71 37.67 10.41
C SER A 109 27.09 38.90 9.71
N HIS A 110 27.62 39.29 8.55
CA HIS A 110 27.37 40.59 7.91
C HIS A 110 26.64 40.49 6.56
N ILE A 111 25.84 39.45 6.34
CA ILE A 111 25.19 39.18 5.04
C ILE A 111 23.77 39.76 5.03
N PRO A 112 23.47 40.79 4.21
CA PRO A 112 22.11 41.29 4.04
C PRO A 112 21.28 40.35 3.16
N ALA A 113 20.05 40.04 3.59
CA ALA A 113 19.15 39.19 2.81
C ALA A 113 18.48 39.99 1.67
N ALA A 114 18.67 39.55 0.43
CA ALA A 114 17.81 39.94 -0.67
C ALA A 114 16.38 39.37 -0.48
N ASN A 115 15.38 39.99 -1.12
CA ASN A 115 13.95 39.67 -0.99
C ASN A 115 13.34 39.98 0.40
N VAL A 116 13.59 41.19 0.91
CA VAL A 116 12.77 41.81 1.95
C VAL A 116 11.38 42.14 1.36
N PRO A 117 10.25 41.63 1.92
CA PRO A 117 8.92 42.05 1.50
C PRO A 117 8.68 43.52 1.84
N ALA A 118 7.92 44.23 0.99
CA ALA A 118 7.57 45.63 1.25
C ALA A 118 6.77 45.77 2.55
N ARG A 119 7.06 46.81 3.34
CA ARG A 119 6.27 47.14 4.53
C ARG A 119 4.85 47.55 4.12
N ILE A 120 3.87 46.93 4.77
CA ILE A 120 2.52 47.47 4.87
C ILE A 120 2.44 48.11 6.27
N ASP A 121 2.66 49.42 6.35
CA ASP A 121 2.54 50.15 7.60
C ASP A 121 1.05 50.35 7.92
N VAL A 122 0.55 49.69 8.97
CA VAL A 122 -0.77 49.98 9.57
C VAL A 122 -0.56 50.98 10.72
N PRO A 123 -1.36 52.07 10.83
CA PRO A 123 -1.01 53.18 11.72
C PRO A 123 -0.94 52.80 13.20
N VAL A 124 0.21 53.08 13.84
CA VAL A 124 0.34 53.00 15.30
C VAL A 124 -0.45 54.13 15.94
N GLY A 125 -1.59 53.80 16.56
CA GLY A 125 -2.29 54.69 17.47
C GLY A 125 -1.40 55.04 18.66
N ARG A 126 -0.90 56.29 18.71
CA ARG A 126 -0.12 56.80 19.84
C ARG A 126 -1.02 57.13 21.03
N ILE A 127 -0.63 56.67 22.21
CA ILE A 127 -0.67 57.30 23.56
C ILE A 127 -0.18 56.19 24.51
N VAL A 128 1.07 56.21 25.00
CA VAL A 128 1.62 57.02 26.12
C VAL A 128 1.14 56.48 27.49
N PRO A 129 2.03 56.25 28.48
CA PRO A 129 1.92 55.10 29.38
C PRO A 129 1.24 55.36 30.74
N ASP A 130 1.06 54.28 31.52
CA ASP A 130 0.60 54.30 32.91
C ASP A 130 1.35 55.33 33.79
N GLY A 131 0.58 56.21 34.43
CA GLY A 131 1.04 57.02 35.55
C GLY A 131 0.72 56.34 36.88
N ARG A 132 1.75 56.04 37.70
CA ARG A 132 1.54 55.66 39.10
C ARG A 132 0.91 56.83 39.86
N GLY A 133 -0.32 56.70 40.35
CA GLY A 133 -1.03 57.76 41.08
C GLY A 133 -2.19 57.25 41.93
N THR A 134 -1.97 57.19 43.25
CA THR A 134 -2.92 56.72 44.28
C THR A 134 -4.09 57.70 44.52
N THR A 135 -5.11 57.24 45.27
CA THR A 135 -6.10 58.03 46.06
C THR A 135 -7.14 58.91 45.31
N MET A 136 -8.38 59.15 45.77
CA MET A 136 -9.15 58.85 47.01
C MET A 136 -10.64 58.53 46.71
N ALA A 137 -11.38 57.98 47.70
CA ALA A 137 -12.84 58.04 47.94
C ALA A 137 -13.81 57.50 46.85
N ALA A 138 -14.74 56.56 47.11
CA ALA A 138 -15.88 56.55 48.05
C ALA A 138 -17.01 57.55 47.66
N ASN A 139 -18.31 57.22 47.77
CA ASN A 139 -18.95 56.22 48.67
C ASN A 139 -20.36 55.75 48.20
N GLN A 140 -20.99 54.85 48.98
CA GLN A 140 -22.43 54.55 49.13
C GLN A 140 -23.19 53.60 48.14
N SER A 141 -23.09 52.29 48.42
CA SER A 141 -24.19 51.39 48.90
C SER A 141 -25.66 51.53 48.42
N HIS A 142 -26.32 50.40 48.06
CA HIS A 142 -27.21 49.63 48.98
C HIS A 142 -27.89 48.33 48.41
N VAL A 143 -27.74 47.23 49.16
CA VAL A 143 -28.79 46.24 49.62
C VAL A 143 -29.58 45.30 48.66
N SER A 144 -29.25 43.99 48.81
CA SER A 144 -30.08 42.75 48.90
C SER A 144 -31.13 42.28 47.86
N ALA A 145 -30.82 41.11 47.26
CA ALA A 145 -31.55 39.82 47.31
C ALA A 145 -33.10 39.73 47.35
N HIS A 146 -33.65 38.80 46.55
CA HIS A 146 -34.72 37.88 46.99
C HIS A 146 -34.76 36.56 46.19
N LYS A 147 -35.19 35.46 46.81
CA LYS A 147 -35.41 34.13 46.19
C LYS A 147 -36.85 33.96 45.69
N ARG A 148 -37.06 33.16 44.64
CA ARG A 148 -38.30 32.36 44.44
C ARG A 148 -37.96 30.95 43.94
N GLY A 149 -38.83 29.98 44.25
CA GLY A 149 -38.61 28.55 44.01
C GLY A 149 -39.75 27.88 43.22
N ARG A 150 -39.65 26.55 43.10
CA ARG A 150 -40.54 25.68 42.31
C ARG A 150 -41.95 25.54 42.95
N PRO A 151 -43.04 25.40 42.16
CA PRO A 151 -44.39 25.21 42.71
C PRO A 151 -44.59 23.89 43.47
N LEU A 152 -45.60 23.86 44.35
CA LEU A 152 -46.06 22.64 45.03
C LEU A 152 -46.93 21.79 44.08
N GLY A 153 -46.81 20.46 44.12
CA GLY A 153 -47.80 19.56 43.52
C GLY A 153 -47.32 18.17 43.10
N SER A 154 -46.08 18.03 42.60
CA SER A 154 -45.58 16.75 42.07
C SER A 154 -45.21 15.76 43.19
N LYS A 155 -45.93 14.63 43.27
CA LYS A 155 -45.60 13.50 44.15
C LYS A 155 -44.74 12.48 43.41
N ASP A 156 -43.56 12.16 43.92
CA ASP A 156 -42.84 10.93 43.54
C ASP A 156 -43.53 9.72 44.20
N SER A 157 -43.78 8.64 43.45
CA SER A 157 -44.63 7.54 43.92
C SER A 157 -44.00 6.64 44.98
N TYR A 158 -42.66 6.47 45.00
CA TYR A 158 -41.98 5.60 45.98
C TYR A 158 -40.62 6.15 46.44
N PRO A 159 -40.48 6.57 47.72
CA PRO A 159 -39.23 7.08 48.28
C PRO A 159 -38.29 6.00 48.84
N ARG A 160 -37.01 6.35 48.94
CA ARG A 160 -35.88 5.51 49.39
C ARG A 160 -35.99 5.06 50.86
N LYS A 161 -35.33 3.95 51.20
CA LYS A 161 -34.65 3.78 52.51
C LYS A 161 -33.16 3.42 52.33
N ARG A 162 -32.39 3.63 53.41
CA ARG A 162 -30.91 3.71 53.54
C ARG A 162 -30.57 3.41 55.02
N VAL A 163 -29.28 3.48 55.42
CA VAL A 163 -28.73 3.51 56.81
C VAL A 163 -28.46 2.11 57.41
N LYS A 164 -27.32 1.79 58.08
CA LYS A 164 -25.94 2.37 58.22
C LYS A 164 -24.94 1.25 58.69
N PRO A 165 -23.61 1.50 58.85
CA PRO A 165 -22.56 0.45 59.00
C PRO A 165 -21.92 0.29 60.41
N ALA A 166 -20.80 -0.47 60.48
CA ALA A 166 -19.92 -0.89 61.62
C ALA A 166 -20.26 -2.28 62.21
N GLN A 167 -19.35 -3.08 62.82
CA GLN A 167 -18.01 -2.79 63.41
C GLN A 167 -17.02 -4.00 63.32
N THR A 168 -15.94 -4.06 64.13
CA THR A 168 -14.63 -4.76 63.92
C THR A 168 -14.34 -6.07 64.71
N ASN A 169 -13.59 -7.04 64.10
CA ASN A 169 -12.50 -7.93 64.64
C ASN A 169 -12.68 -8.80 65.94
N PRO A 170 -11.78 -9.78 66.29
CA PRO A 170 -10.83 -10.65 65.51
C PRO A 170 -10.66 -12.14 66.05
N LEU A 171 -9.64 -12.87 65.53
CA LEU A 171 -8.80 -13.97 66.13
C LEU A 171 -9.13 -15.50 66.01
N ASP A 172 -8.06 -16.23 65.59
CA ASP A 172 -7.45 -17.48 66.13
C ASP A 172 -7.73 -18.96 65.71
N ILE A 173 -6.63 -19.54 65.15
CA ILE A 173 -5.91 -20.81 65.46
C ILE A 173 -6.31 -22.18 64.83
N ALA A 174 -5.26 -22.85 64.34
CA ALA A 174 -5.15 -24.07 63.52
C ALA A 174 -5.22 -25.42 64.27
N ILE A 175 -5.12 -26.54 63.52
CA ILE A 175 -4.12 -27.64 63.70
C ILE A 175 -4.14 -28.60 62.50
N SER A 176 -3.08 -29.41 62.33
CA SER A 176 -2.76 -30.29 61.19
C SER A 176 -2.86 -31.80 61.49
N THR A 177 -2.90 -32.65 60.46
CA THR A 177 -2.17 -33.94 60.40
C THR A 177 -2.00 -34.48 58.96
N ASP A 178 -0.98 -35.31 58.77
CA ASP A 178 -0.63 -36.18 57.63
C ASP A 178 -0.19 -37.55 58.24
N PRO A 179 -0.25 -38.72 57.56
CA PRO A 179 0.99 -39.24 56.95
C PRO A 179 0.90 -40.28 55.79
N SER A 180 1.93 -40.26 54.92
CA SER A 180 2.73 -41.39 54.38
C SER A 180 2.12 -42.61 53.65
N HIS A 181 2.73 -43.00 52.51
CA HIS A 181 3.37 -44.32 52.31
C HIS A 181 4.28 -44.39 51.07
N GLU A 182 5.39 -45.17 51.14
CA GLU A 182 6.35 -45.46 50.04
C GLU A 182 6.31 -46.94 49.61
N ILE A 183 6.62 -47.27 48.33
CA ILE A 183 7.25 -48.52 47.83
C ILE A 183 8.05 -48.24 46.52
N ILE A 184 9.14 -48.98 46.27
CA ILE A 184 10.07 -48.99 45.10
C ILE A 184 10.50 -50.49 44.86
N PRO A 185 11.35 -50.91 43.87
CA PRO A 185 11.80 -50.37 42.57
C PRO A 185 11.21 -51.26 41.41
N ASP A 186 11.83 -51.81 40.34
CA ASP A 186 13.19 -51.88 39.72
C ASP A 186 13.02 -52.32 38.21
N TYR A 187 13.90 -52.00 37.23
CA TYR A 187 15.07 -52.78 36.77
C TYR A 187 15.74 -52.08 35.56
N GLY A 188 17.03 -52.35 35.27
CA GLY A 188 17.54 -52.29 33.87
C GLY A 188 18.87 -51.57 33.52
N SER A 189 19.95 -51.72 34.29
CA SER A 189 21.32 -51.27 33.92
C SER A 189 22.11 -52.36 33.14
N VAL A 190 23.32 -52.16 32.57
CA VAL A 190 24.35 -51.09 32.63
C VAL A 190 25.07 -50.98 31.26
N LEU A 191 25.68 -49.84 30.90
CA LEU A 191 26.98 -49.78 30.17
C LEU A 191 27.64 -48.40 30.32
N GLU A 192 28.98 -48.37 30.39
CA GLU A 192 29.75 -47.29 31.07
C GLU A 192 30.57 -46.34 30.17
N GLU A 193 31.17 -45.35 30.85
CA GLU A 193 31.85 -44.15 30.38
C GLU A 193 33.04 -44.33 29.43
N THR A 194 33.31 -43.30 28.64
CA THR A 194 34.66 -42.69 28.63
C THR A 194 34.58 -41.20 28.26
N THR A 195 35.29 -40.34 28.99
CA THR A 195 35.27 -38.87 28.82
C THR A 195 36.47 -38.37 28.01
N LEU A 196 36.30 -37.32 27.19
CA LEU A 196 37.40 -36.47 26.69
C LEU A 196 36.92 -35.20 25.96
N GLY A 197 37.40 -34.03 26.40
CA GLY A 197 37.60 -32.84 25.56
C GLY A 197 36.44 -31.83 25.46
N ASP A 198 36.64 -30.63 26.02
CA ASP A 198 35.81 -29.45 25.75
C ASP A 198 35.91 -29.01 24.28
N ALA A 199 34.77 -28.63 23.69
CA ALA A 199 34.69 -27.88 22.45
C ALA A 199 33.94 -26.56 22.71
N PRO A 200 34.43 -25.40 22.21
CA PRO A 200 33.82 -24.11 22.52
C PRO A 200 32.41 -24.00 21.92
N THR A 201 31.47 -23.52 22.72
CA THR A 201 30.11 -23.20 22.29
C THR A 201 30.13 -22.11 21.22
N PHE A 202 29.62 -22.44 20.02
CA PHE A 202 29.43 -21.47 18.94
C PHE A 202 28.40 -20.41 19.36
N GLU A 203 28.77 -19.12 19.27
CA GLU A 203 27.77 -18.06 19.22
C GLU A 203 26.93 -18.21 17.93
N PRO A 204 25.59 -18.06 17.97
CA PRO A 204 24.77 -18.06 16.78
C PRO A 204 25.11 -16.87 15.88
N THR A 205 25.58 -17.14 14.65
CA THR A 205 25.96 -16.09 13.71
C THR A 205 24.77 -15.20 13.33
N LEU A 206 25.00 -13.89 13.28
CA LEU A 206 23.98 -12.86 13.02
C LEU A 206 23.41 -12.89 11.58
N GLU A 207 23.72 -13.90 10.78
CA GLU A 207 23.40 -13.96 9.34
C GLU A 207 21.99 -14.51 9.03
N ASN A 208 21.28 -15.03 10.04
CA ASN A 208 19.90 -15.55 9.90
C ASN A 208 18.80 -14.51 10.21
N ARG A 209 19.17 -13.27 10.56
CA ARG A 209 18.24 -12.18 10.91
C ARG A 209 18.15 -11.15 9.78
N GLU A 210 16.97 -11.03 9.18
CA GLU A 210 16.69 -10.07 8.11
C GLU A 210 15.72 -8.98 8.57
N ILE A 211 16.04 -7.72 8.26
CA ILE A 211 15.13 -6.58 8.47
C ILE A 211 13.89 -6.73 7.59
N SER A 212 12.71 -6.44 8.14
CA SER A 212 11.45 -6.56 7.41
C SER A 212 11.37 -5.57 6.24
N ILE A 213 10.51 -5.86 5.25
CA ILE A 213 10.26 -4.93 4.12
C ILE A 213 9.71 -3.58 4.64
N ASN A 214 9.02 -3.61 5.79
CA ASN A 214 8.46 -2.44 6.47
C ASN A 214 9.33 -1.97 7.66
N TYR A 215 10.62 -2.32 7.71
CA TYR A 215 11.48 -2.10 8.88
C TYR A 215 11.53 -0.62 9.33
N ALA A 216 11.51 0.32 8.38
CA ALA A 216 11.45 1.75 8.68
C ALA A 216 10.16 2.22 9.39
N CYS A 217 9.12 1.38 9.44
CA CYS A 217 7.82 1.68 10.08
C CYS A 217 7.49 0.76 11.26
N LEU A 218 8.09 -0.44 11.33
CA LEU A 218 7.79 -1.46 12.36
C LEU A 218 9.00 -1.86 13.22
N SER A 219 10.23 -1.57 12.80
CA SER A 219 11.49 -2.02 13.42
C SER A 219 11.62 -3.55 13.59
N GLU A 220 10.79 -4.34 12.92
CA GLU A 220 10.76 -5.81 13.01
C GLU A 220 11.93 -6.47 12.26
N ILE A 221 12.66 -7.33 12.96
CA ILE A 221 13.72 -8.18 12.41
C ILE A 221 13.24 -9.63 12.46
N TRP A 222 13.19 -10.29 11.29
CA TRP A 222 12.69 -11.65 11.14
C TRP A 222 13.86 -12.64 11.21
N ASN A 223 13.74 -13.67 12.05
CA ASN A 223 14.63 -14.82 12.00
C ASN A 223 14.13 -15.77 10.90
N ARG A 224 14.97 -16.10 9.92
CA ARG A 224 14.62 -17.04 8.85
C ARG A 224 14.14 -18.39 9.35
N ASN A 225 14.63 -18.83 10.51
CA ASN A 225 14.27 -20.13 11.11
C ASN A 225 12.90 -20.10 11.81
N GLU A 226 12.29 -18.92 11.97
CA GLU A 226 10.97 -18.71 12.58
C GLU A 226 9.89 -18.34 11.54
N ILE A 227 10.27 -18.22 10.26
CA ILE A 227 9.32 -18.02 9.17
C ILE A 227 8.56 -19.32 8.95
N ILE A 228 7.26 -19.32 9.30
CA ILE A 228 6.34 -20.40 8.93
C ILE A 228 6.18 -20.37 7.41
N ILE A 229 6.89 -21.28 6.73
CA ILE A 229 6.68 -21.56 5.33
C ILE A 229 5.35 -22.30 5.20
N ASP A 230 4.54 -21.91 4.21
CA ASP A 230 3.38 -22.72 3.80
C ASP A 230 3.91 -23.94 3.04
N ASP A 231 4.33 -24.96 3.80
CA ASP A 231 4.91 -26.19 3.30
C ASP A 231 3.96 -26.92 2.34
N ILE A 232 2.65 -26.69 2.45
CA ILE A 232 1.63 -27.31 1.60
C ILE A 232 1.43 -26.52 0.30
N PHE A 233 1.54 -25.18 0.29
CA PHE A 233 1.71 -24.41 -0.94
C PHE A 233 3.03 -24.79 -1.65
N VAL A 234 4.13 -24.93 -0.90
CA VAL A 234 5.43 -25.37 -1.45
C VAL A 234 5.32 -26.79 -2.00
N PHE A 235 4.66 -27.72 -1.31
CA PHE A 235 4.43 -29.09 -1.77
C PHE A 235 3.50 -29.16 -2.97
N ALA A 236 2.43 -28.35 -3.02
CA ALA A 236 1.52 -28.29 -4.15
C ALA A 236 2.20 -27.71 -5.40
N VAL A 237 2.97 -26.62 -5.26
CA VAL A 237 3.79 -26.06 -6.35
C VAL A 237 4.89 -27.03 -6.75
N ALA A 238 5.54 -27.72 -5.80
CA ALA A 238 6.51 -28.76 -6.10
C ALA A 238 5.87 -29.93 -6.87
N THR A 239 4.65 -30.36 -6.52
CA THR A 239 3.93 -31.43 -7.22
C THR A 239 3.45 -31.00 -8.60
N GLU A 240 3.00 -29.75 -8.76
CA GLU A 240 2.67 -29.11 -10.05
C GLU A 240 3.92 -28.99 -10.96
N ILE A 241 5.13 -28.96 -10.37
CA ILE A 241 6.41 -28.98 -11.08
C ILE A 241 6.93 -30.40 -11.33
N ILE A 242 6.80 -31.32 -10.37
CA ILE A 242 7.27 -32.71 -10.43
C ILE A 242 6.43 -33.55 -11.41
N THR A 243 5.15 -33.25 -11.57
CA THR A 243 4.28 -33.86 -12.60
C THR A 243 4.56 -33.35 -14.02
N SER A 244 5.50 -32.41 -14.18
CA SER A 244 6.18 -32.15 -15.45
C SER A 244 7.54 -32.85 -15.41
N ASP A 245 7.63 -34.04 -16.04
CA ASP A 245 8.79 -34.96 -16.06
C ASP A 245 10.17 -34.33 -16.41
N ASP A 246 10.17 -33.10 -16.95
CA ASP A 246 11.38 -32.34 -17.26
C ASP A 246 11.41 -30.99 -16.52
N VAL A 247 11.99 -31.00 -15.32
CA VAL A 247 12.22 -29.82 -14.46
C VAL A 247 13.40 -29.00 -14.98
N GLU A 248 13.32 -27.67 -14.87
CA GLU A 248 14.41 -26.76 -15.25
C GLU A 248 15.66 -26.97 -14.36
N PRO A 249 16.88 -27.01 -14.94
CA PRO A 249 18.12 -27.19 -14.18
C PRO A 249 18.39 -25.99 -13.25
N ARG A 250 19.05 -26.25 -12.11
CA ARG A 250 19.30 -25.27 -11.04
C ARG A 250 20.75 -24.76 -11.02
N SER A 251 21.65 -25.41 -11.74
CA SER A 251 23.09 -25.11 -11.84
C SER A 251 23.63 -25.36 -13.26
N VAL A 252 24.79 -24.77 -13.59
CA VAL A 252 25.50 -25.05 -14.86
C VAL A 252 25.93 -26.52 -14.92
N ASP A 253 26.32 -27.07 -13.78
CA ASP A 253 26.67 -28.47 -13.58
C ASP A 253 25.52 -29.44 -13.89
N GLU A 254 24.29 -29.13 -13.48
CA GLU A 254 23.10 -29.88 -13.91
C GLU A 254 22.87 -29.76 -15.42
N CYS A 255 23.08 -28.59 -16.01
CA CYS A 255 22.97 -28.41 -17.46
C CYS A 255 23.98 -29.27 -18.22
N GLN A 256 25.21 -29.46 -17.70
CA GLN A 256 26.27 -30.26 -18.32
C GLN A 256 26.00 -31.78 -18.28
N ARG A 257 25.20 -32.26 -17.32
CA ARG A 257 24.87 -33.69 -17.13
C ARG A 257 23.63 -34.13 -17.92
N ARG A 258 23.10 -33.29 -18.81
CA ARG A 258 21.86 -33.51 -19.56
C ARG A 258 22.10 -33.49 -21.08
N ASP A 259 21.30 -34.25 -21.82
CA ASP A 259 21.37 -34.34 -23.28
C ASP A 259 21.08 -32.99 -23.99
N ASP A 260 20.33 -32.09 -23.33
CA ASP A 260 20.07 -30.73 -23.81
C ASP A 260 21.21 -29.72 -23.53
N TRP A 261 22.35 -30.17 -22.99
CA TRP A 261 23.54 -29.35 -22.71
C TRP A 261 23.95 -28.40 -23.85
N PRO A 262 24.02 -28.81 -25.14
CA PRO A 262 24.44 -27.90 -26.21
C PRO A 262 23.57 -26.63 -26.30
N LYS A 263 22.26 -26.77 -26.06
CA LYS A 263 21.28 -25.67 -26.09
C LYS A 263 21.39 -24.79 -24.84
N TRP A 264 21.69 -25.39 -23.69
CA TRP A 264 22.00 -24.63 -22.47
C TRP A 264 23.32 -23.86 -22.58
N LYS A 265 24.35 -24.45 -23.17
CA LYS A 265 25.65 -23.81 -23.43
C LYS A 265 25.51 -22.60 -24.35
N GLU A 266 24.74 -22.73 -25.43
CA GLU A 266 24.38 -21.61 -26.31
C GLU A 266 23.65 -20.50 -25.54
N ALA A 267 22.63 -20.86 -24.75
CA ALA A 267 21.86 -19.89 -23.97
C ALA A 267 22.69 -19.16 -22.90
N ILE A 268 23.70 -19.82 -22.31
CA ILE A 268 24.70 -19.22 -21.41
C ILE A 268 25.58 -18.24 -22.17
N GLN A 269 26.09 -18.62 -23.35
CA GLN A 269 26.96 -17.75 -24.16
C GLN A 269 26.23 -16.47 -24.58
N VAL A 270 24.98 -16.57 -25.03
CA VAL A 270 24.15 -15.41 -25.40
C VAL A 270 23.94 -14.42 -24.24
N GLU A 271 23.81 -14.90 -23.00
CA GLU A 271 23.74 -14.03 -21.81
C GLU A 271 25.10 -13.39 -21.50
N LEU A 272 26.21 -14.13 -21.57
CA LEU A 272 27.56 -13.60 -21.37
C LEU A 272 27.93 -12.54 -22.43
N ASP A 273 27.53 -12.75 -23.68
CA ASP A 273 27.71 -11.80 -24.78
C ASP A 273 26.85 -10.55 -24.56
N SER A 274 25.60 -10.70 -24.10
CA SER A 274 24.70 -9.60 -23.72
C SER A 274 25.28 -8.73 -22.60
N LEU A 275 25.83 -9.35 -21.56
CA LEU A 275 26.50 -8.68 -20.43
C LEU A 275 27.79 -7.96 -20.87
N THR A 276 28.57 -8.60 -21.75
CA THR A 276 29.83 -8.05 -22.29
C THR A 276 29.58 -6.86 -23.22
N LYS A 277 28.63 -7.00 -24.17
CA LYS A 277 28.17 -5.94 -25.08
C LYS A 277 27.75 -4.68 -24.33
N ARG A 278 27.05 -4.84 -23.20
CA ARG A 278 26.56 -3.75 -22.35
C ARG A 278 27.55 -3.28 -21.28
N LYS A 279 28.76 -3.87 -21.22
CA LYS A 279 29.84 -3.52 -20.28
C LYS A 279 29.42 -3.58 -18.80
N VAL A 280 28.53 -4.52 -18.47
CA VAL A 280 27.93 -4.65 -17.12
C VAL A 280 28.99 -4.91 -16.05
N PHE A 281 30.03 -5.66 -16.41
CA PHE A 281 31.17 -5.94 -15.55
C PHE A 281 32.31 -4.94 -15.74
N GLY A 282 32.85 -4.45 -14.62
CA GLY A 282 34.15 -3.82 -14.53
C GLY A 282 35.28 -4.86 -14.33
N PRO A 283 36.45 -4.43 -13.84
CA PRO A 283 37.57 -5.33 -13.61
C PRO A 283 37.27 -6.37 -12.51
N VAL A 284 37.86 -7.56 -12.66
CA VAL A 284 38.03 -8.51 -11.57
C VAL A 284 39.19 -8.05 -10.70
N VAL A 285 38.94 -7.86 -9.41
CA VAL A 285 39.89 -7.30 -8.44
C VAL A 285 39.94 -8.16 -7.16
N PRO A 286 41.03 -8.09 -6.37
CA PRO A 286 41.02 -8.59 -5.00
C PRO A 286 39.90 -7.91 -4.20
N THR A 287 39.10 -8.68 -3.47
CA THR A 287 37.96 -8.16 -2.71
C THR A 287 38.40 -7.15 -1.65
N PRO A 288 37.85 -5.91 -1.63
CA PRO A 288 38.20 -4.91 -0.62
C PRO A 288 37.84 -5.37 0.80
N ARG A 289 38.70 -5.07 1.79
CA ARG A 289 38.61 -5.61 3.16
C ARG A 289 37.29 -5.34 3.90
N HIS A 290 36.53 -4.33 3.50
CA HIS A 290 35.27 -3.91 4.14
C HIS A 290 34.02 -4.23 3.30
N VAL A 291 34.20 -4.88 2.14
CA VAL A 291 33.11 -5.23 1.22
C VAL A 291 32.72 -6.70 1.41
N LYS A 292 31.42 -6.98 1.59
CA LYS A 292 30.85 -8.32 1.44
C LYS A 292 30.29 -8.44 0.00
N PRO A 293 30.93 -9.17 -0.94
CA PRO A 293 30.44 -9.24 -2.32
C PRO A 293 29.11 -9.98 -2.43
N VAL A 294 28.18 -9.38 -3.18
CA VAL A 294 26.88 -9.97 -3.51
C VAL A 294 27.09 -11.31 -4.22
N GLY A 295 26.30 -12.33 -3.89
CA GLY A 295 26.37 -13.62 -4.58
C GLY A 295 25.77 -13.57 -5.99
N PHE A 296 25.86 -14.67 -6.72
CA PHE A 296 25.21 -14.84 -8.03
C PHE A 296 24.47 -16.18 -8.08
N LYS A 297 23.53 -16.31 -9.02
CA LYS A 297 22.86 -17.56 -9.38
C LYS A 297 22.56 -17.55 -10.88
N TRP A 298 22.75 -18.69 -11.53
CA TRP A 298 22.20 -18.92 -12.87
C TRP A 298 20.73 -19.34 -12.77
N VAL A 299 19.88 -18.75 -13.62
CA VAL A 299 18.46 -19.08 -13.74
C VAL A 299 18.20 -19.57 -15.16
N PHE A 300 17.73 -20.81 -15.27
CA PHE A 300 17.46 -21.50 -16.51
C PHE A 300 15.95 -21.62 -16.73
N VAL A 301 15.49 -21.32 -17.95
CA VAL A 301 14.09 -21.37 -18.35
C VAL A 301 13.96 -21.78 -19.81
N ARG A 302 13.26 -22.88 -20.08
CA ARG A 302 12.73 -23.20 -21.41
C ARG A 302 11.42 -22.46 -21.64
N LYS A 303 11.39 -21.67 -22.70
CA LYS A 303 10.16 -21.06 -23.21
C LYS A 303 9.47 -22.05 -24.14
N ARG A 304 8.30 -22.50 -23.70
CA ARG A 304 7.42 -23.41 -24.45
C ARG A 304 6.31 -22.63 -25.16
N ASN A 305 5.77 -23.15 -26.26
CA ASN A 305 4.58 -22.62 -26.92
C ASN A 305 3.29 -23.13 -26.27
N GLU A 306 2.12 -22.82 -26.85
CA GLU A 306 0.82 -23.27 -26.36
C GLU A 306 0.61 -24.79 -26.49
N GLY A 307 1.32 -25.44 -27.42
CA GLY A 307 1.43 -26.90 -27.54
C GLY A 307 2.40 -27.55 -26.55
N ASN A 308 2.97 -26.78 -25.60
CA ASN A 308 3.99 -27.22 -24.63
C ASN A 308 5.33 -27.66 -25.28
N GLU A 309 5.58 -27.34 -26.56
CA GLU A 309 6.84 -27.62 -27.25
C GLU A 309 7.89 -26.56 -26.92
N ILE A 310 9.16 -26.95 -26.76
CA ILE A 310 10.25 -26.03 -26.37
C ILE A 310 10.71 -25.20 -27.57
N VAL A 311 10.30 -23.92 -27.60
CA VAL A 311 10.67 -22.95 -28.64
C VAL A 311 12.07 -22.37 -28.42
N ARG A 312 12.45 -22.10 -27.16
CA ARG A 312 13.72 -21.43 -26.85
C ARG A 312 14.26 -21.76 -25.46
N TYR A 313 15.57 -21.98 -25.40
CA TYR A 313 16.34 -22.07 -24.15
C TYR A 313 16.78 -20.66 -23.72
N LYS A 314 16.69 -20.35 -22.43
CA LYS A 314 17.09 -19.05 -21.87
C LYS A 314 17.81 -19.25 -20.54
N ALA A 315 19.09 -18.89 -20.49
CA ALA A 315 19.81 -18.66 -19.25
C ALA A 315 19.70 -17.16 -18.87
N ARG A 316 19.83 -16.87 -17.58
CA ARG A 316 20.10 -15.53 -17.04
C ARG A 316 21.09 -15.63 -15.90
N LEU A 317 22.02 -14.68 -15.82
CA LEU A 317 22.90 -14.53 -14.67
C LEU A 317 22.32 -13.47 -13.73
N VAL A 318 22.02 -13.88 -12.49
CA VAL A 318 21.22 -13.11 -11.53
C VAL A 318 22.04 -12.87 -10.27
N ALA A 319 22.21 -11.62 -9.87
CA ALA A 319 22.79 -11.26 -8.59
C ALA A 319 21.85 -11.62 -7.43
N GLN A 320 22.41 -12.10 -6.32
CA GLN A 320 21.68 -12.47 -5.11
C GLN A 320 21.38 -11.22 -4.26
N GLY A 321 20.63 -10.26 -4.78
CA GLY A 321 20.38 -8.96 -4.13
C GLY A 321 19.59 -9.02 -2.81
N PHE A 322 19.11 -10.19 -2.39
CA PHE A 322 18.70 -10.38 -0.99
C PHE A 322 19.86 -10.19 0.00
N SER A 323 21.12 -10.35 -0.45
CA SER A 323 22.33 -10.09 0.34
C SER A 323 22.82 -8.63 0.32
N GLN A 324 22.12 -7.73 -0.38
CA GLN A 324 22.41 -6.29 -0.32
C GLN A 324 21.79 -5.63 0.91
N ARG A 325 22.50 -4.66 1.47
CA ARG A 325 22.13 -3.89 2.67
C ARG A 325 21.68 -2.46 2.28
N PRO A 326 20.53 -1.96 2.77
CA PRO A 326 20.17 -0.55 2.62
C PRO A 326 21.22 0.37 3.25
N GLY A 327 21.41 1.57 2.70
CA GLY A 327 22.37 2.56 3.20
C GLY A 327 23.85 2.19 2.97
N ILE A 328 24.12 1.13 2.20
CA ILE A 328 25.48 0.69 1.85
C ILE A 328 25.54 0.21 0.40
N ASP A 329 24.69 -0.77 0.04
CA ASP A 329 24.69 -1.39 -1.30
C ASP A 329 23.57 -0.80 -2.20
N TYR A 330 22.64 -0.05 -1.63
CA TYR A 330 21.62 0.79 -2.29
C TYR A 330 20.98 1.74 -1.27
N ASP A 331 20.48 2.90 -1.73
CA ASP A 331 19.66 3.80 -0.91
C ASP A 331 18.17 3.70 -1.30
N GLU A 332 17.86 3.93 -2.58
CA GLU A 332 16.48 3.84 -3.09
C GLU A 332 16.30 2.71 -4.12
N THR A 333 15.20 1.97 -3.99
CA THR A 333 14.83 0.87 -4.89
C THR A 333 13.61 1.16 -5.77
N TYR A 334 12.86 2.23 -5.45
CA TYR A 334 11.61 2.55 -6.14
C TYR A 334 11.84 2.86 -7.62
N SER A 335 11.05 2.21 -8.47
CA SER A 335 10.99 2.39 -9.91
C SER A 335 9.54 2.65 -10.31
N PRO A 336 9.25 3.76 -11.01
CA PRO A 336 7.99 3.92 -11.73
C PRO A 336 7.72 2.77 -12.70
N VAL A 337 6.46 2.38 -12.79
CA VAL A 337 5.90 1.46 -13.79
C VAL A 337 4.47 1.92 -14.11
N MET A 338 4.00 1.74 -15.34
CA MET A 338 2.61 2.02 -15.71
C MET A 338 1.66 1.10 -14.95
N ASP A 339 0.68 1.68 -14.26
CA ASP A 339 -0.40 0.95 -13.60
C ASP A 339 -1.57 0.69 -14.58
N VAL A 340 -2.48 -0.22 -14.19
CA VAL A 340 -3.58 -0.66 -15.06
C VAL A 340 -4.67 0.40 -15.23
N ILE A 341 -4.87 1.32 -14.28
CA ILE A 341 -5.83 2.43 -14.42
C ILE A 341 -5.31 3.42 -15.47
N THR A 342 -4.02 3.80 -15.37
CA THR A 342 -3.34 4.60 -16.40
C THR A 342 -3.42 3.93 -17.78
N PHE A 343 -3.15 2.62 -17.87
CA PHE A 343 -3.22 1.91 -19.15
C PHE A 343 -4.65 1.86 -19.72
N ARG A 344 -5.68 1.62 -18.90
CA ARG A 344 -7.09 1.67 -19.32
C ARG A 344 -7.52 3.06 -19.78
N TYR A 345 -7.05 4.12 -19.10
CA TYR A 345 -7.24 5.50 -19.55
C TYR A 345 -6.57 5.75 -20.92
N LEU A 346 -5.32 5.32 -21.10
CA LEU A 346 -4.59 5.51 -22.35
C LEU A 346 -5.19 4.74 -23.53
N ILE A 347 -5.78 3.55 -23.31
CA ILE A 347 -6.59 2.83 -24.31
C ILE A 347 -7.82 3.67 -24.70
N SER A 348 -8.56 4.19 -23.70
CA SER A 348 -9.73 5.05 -23.95
C SER A 348 -9.37 6.32 -24.73
N LEU A 349 -8.22 6.94 -24.43
CA LEU A 349 -7.70 8.12 -25.13
C LEU A 349 -7.26 7.81 -26.57
N ALA A 350 -6.59 6.68 -26.79
CA ALA A 350 -6.22 6.23 -28.13
C ALA A 350 -7.45 6.03 -29.02
N ILE A 351 -8.58 5.61 -28.44
CA ILE A 351 -9.84 5.36 -29.15
C ILE A 351 -10.62 6.64 -29.44
N SER A 352 -10.64 7.63 -28.53
CA SER A 352 -11.26 8.94 -28.79
C SER A 352 -10.49 9.71 -29.87
N GLU A 353 -9.16 9.77 -29.74
CA GLU A 353 -8.28 10.54 -30.62
C GLU A 353 -7.82 9.76 -31.87
N LYS A 354 -8.26 8.50 -32.03
CA LYS A 354 -7.98 7.60 -33.18
C LYS A 354 -6.48 7.36 -33.41
N LEU A 355 -5.74 7.18 -32.31
CA LEU A 355 -4.31 6.91 -32.28
C LEU A 355 -4.02 5.43 -32.47
N ASN A 356 -2.84 5.11 -32.98
CA ASN A 356 -2.33 3.74 -32.95
C ASN A 356 -1.73 3.43 -31.57
N ILE A 357 -1.75 2.15 -31.17
CA ILE A 357 -1.04 1.62 -30.00
C ILE A 357 -0.06 0.55 -30.50
N GLN A 358 1.25 0.80 -30.37
CA GLN A 358 2.34 -0.10 -30.81
C GLN A 358 3.26 -0.45 -29.64
N LEU A 359 3.59 -1.73 -29.49
CA LEU A 359 4.45 -2.25 -28.44
C LEU A 359 5.89 -2.42 -28.93
N MET A 360 6.84 -1.99 -28.10
CA MET A 360 8.26 -2.30 -28.26
C MET A 360 8.82 -2.87 -26.96
N ASP A 361 9.74 -3.83 -27.04
CA ASP A 361 10.35 -4.48 -25.87
C ASP A 361 11.88 -4.35 -25.87
N VAL A 362 12.44 -3.89 -24.76
CA VAL A 362 13.87 -3.63 -24.62
C VAL A 362 14.62 -4.94 -24.36
N VAL A 363 15.50 -5.32 -25.28
CA VAL A 363 16.41 -6.46 -25.07
C VAL A 363 17.30 -6.18 -23.87
N THR A 364 16.99 -6.88 -22.78
CA THR A 364 17.72 -6.90 -21.51
C THR A 364 17.81 -5.55 -20.76
N ALA A 365 16.74 -4.75 -20.78
CA ALA A 365 16.49 -3.51 -20.02
C ALA A 365 17.40 -3.23 -18.80
N TYR A 366 17.33 -4.06 -17.74
CA TYR A 366 18.11 -3.87 -16.51
C TYR A 366 19.63 -3.81 -16.68
N LEU A 367 20.18 -4.23 -17.82
CA LEU A 367 21.62 -4.18 -18.13
C LEU A 367 22.07 -2.85 -18.74
N TYR A 368 21.16 -1.88 -18.94
CA TYR A 368 21.46 -0.52 -19.42
C TYR A 368 21.67 0.51 -18.32
N GLY A 369 21.06 0.33 -17.14
CA GLY A 369 21.20 1.26 -16.02
C GLY A 369 22.61 1.24 -15.46
N ASP A 370 23.28 2.40 -15.43
CA ASP A 370 24.55 2.57 -14.72
C ASP A 370 24.28 2.62 -13.19
N LEU A 371 25.21 2.13 -12.37
CA LEU A 371 25.00 2.00 -10.92
C LEU A 371 25.32 3.29 -10.14
N ASP A 372 24.49 3.56 -9.14
CA ASP A 372 24.64 4.62 -8.14
C ASP A 372 25.66 4.28 -7.03
N THR A 373 25.76 3.00 -6.64
CA THR A 373 26.64 2.52 -5.57
C THR A 373 27.76 1.58 -6.06
N GLU A 374 28.85 1.46 -5.30
CA GLU A 374 29.94 0.53 -5.62
C GLU A 374 29.61 -0.93 -5.25
N ILE A 375 28.84 -1.61 -6.09
CA ILE A 375 28.53 -3.03 -5.89
C ILE A 375 29.65 -3.93 -6.42
N TYR A 376 30.11 -4.85 -5.58
CA TYR A 376 31.01 -5.94 -5.93
C TYR A 376 30.25 -7.27 -5.86
N MET A 377 30.45 -8.14 -6.85
CA MET A 377 29.82 -9.45 -6.94
C MET A 377 30.88 -10.57 -6.89
N LYS A 378 30.55 -11.75 -6.35
CA LYS A 378 31.41 -12.95 -6.44
C LYS A 378 31.63 -13.33 -7.91
N VAL A 379 32.86 -13.70 -8.30
CA VAL A 379 33.21 -13.93 -9.72
C VAL A 379 32.54 -15.21 -10.27
N PRO A 380 31.61 -15.11 -11.24
CA PRO A 380 30.82 -16.25 -11.72
C PRO A 380 31.67 -17.39 -12.30
N GLU A 381 31.29 -18.62 -12.00
CA GLU A 381 31.84 -19.81 -12.66
C GLU A 381 31.64 -19.74 -14.17
N GLY A 382 32.63 -20.26 -14.92
CA GLY A 382 32.74 -20.08 -16.37
C GLY A 382 33.31 -18.72 -16.82
N LEU A 383 33.23 -17.65 -16.01
CA LEU A 383 33.82 -16.36 -16.35
C LEU A 383 35.35 -16.40 -16.20
N LYS A 384 36.07 -16.00 -17.26
CA LYS A 384 37.55 -16.01 -17.29
C LYS A 384 38.13 -14.98 -16.32
N ILE A 385 39.04 -15.42 -15.45
CA ILE A 385 39.86 -14.54 -14.62
C ILE A 385 41.06 -14.07 -15.48
N PRO A 386 41.45 -12.77 -15.45
CA PRO A 386 42.65 -12.30 -16.12
C PRO A 386 43.92 -12.94 -15.53
N ASP A 387 44.91 -13.26 -16.37
CA ASP A 387 46.09 -14.04 -15.97
C ASP A 387 46.91 -13.41 -14.84
N THR A 388 46.87 -12.08 -14.71
CA THR A 388 47.46 -11.31 -13.60
C THR A 388 46.89 -11.66 -12.22
N ASN A 389 45.69 -12.25 -12.17
CA ASN A 389 45.01 -12.70 -10.95
C ASN A 389 44.81 -14.22 -10.89
N SER A 390 45.18 -14.99 -11.92
CA SER A 390 44.94 -16.45 -11.99
C SER A 390 45.69 -17.26 -10.93
N SER A 391 46.70 -16.70 -10.26
CA SER A 391 47.39 -17.30 -9.11
C SER A 391 46.66 -17.13 -7.77
N ARG A 392 45.58 -16.33 -7.72
CA ARG A 392 44.79 -16.10 -6.50
C ARG A 392 43.55 -16.98 -6.48
N PRO A 393 43.16 -17.57 -5.33
CA PRO A 393 41.97 -18.40 -5.26
C PRO A 393 40.71 -17.54 -5.50
N ARG A 394 39.81 -18.03 -6.34
CA ARG A 394 38.64 -17.30 -6.90
C ARG A 394 37.74 -16.65 -5.83
N ASN A 395 37.69 -17.19 -4.62
CA ASN A 395 36.93 -16.64 -3.49
C ASN A 395 37.53 -15.34 -2.90
N THR A 396 38.82 -15.06 -3.12
CA THR A 396 39.48 -13.79 -2.73
C THR A 396 39.31 -12.68 -3.77
N LEU A 397 38.68 -12.98 -4.90
CA LEU A 397 38.40 -12.06 -5.99
C LEU A 397 36.91 -11.71 -6.03
N SER A 398 36.61 -10.49 -6.47
CA SER A 398 35.25 -10.06 -6.82
C SER A 398 35.29 -9.25 -8.13
N ILE A 399 34.15 -9.18 -8.80
CA ILE A 399 33.97 -8.37 -10.00
C ILE A 399 33.17 -7.12 -9.62
N ARG A 400 33.73 -5.94 -9.87
CA ARG A 400 32.99 -4.68 -9.66
C ARG A 400 31.92 -4.59 -10.73
N LEU A 401 30.66 -4.38 -10.34
CA LEU A 401 29.59 -4.08 -11.28
C LEU A 401 29.72 -2.61 -11.74
N ARG A 402 29.45 -2.36 -13.01
CA ARG A 402 29.34 -1.02 -13.61
C ARG A 402 27.90 -0.65 -13.89
N ARG A 403 27.11 -1.64 -14.30
CA ARG A 403 25.67 -1.52 -14.56
C ARG A 403 24.88 -2.47 -13.68
N SER A 404 23.60 -2.15 -13.52
CA SER A 404 22.65 -2.99 -12.84
C SER A 404 22.55 -4.38 -13.50
N LEU A 405 22.23 -5.37 -12.67
CA LEU A 405 22.11 -6.78 -13.06
C LEU A 405 20.78 -7.33 -12.54
N TYR A 406 20.25 -8.37 -13.19
CA TYR A 406 19.07 -9.07 -12.70
C TYR A 406 19.21 -9.42 -11.21
N GLY A 407 18.19 -9.16 -10.40
CA GLY A 407 18.16 -9.56 -8.99
C GLY A 407 18.83 -8.60 -8.00
N LEU A 408 19.52 -7.53 -8.42
CA LEU A 408 19.85 -6.44 -7.50
C LEU A 408 18.59 -5.63 -7.14
N LYS A 409 18.58 -5.05 -5.95
CA LYS A 409 17.44 -4.33 -5.36
C LYS A 409 17.06 -3.06 -6.13
N GLN A 410 18.03 -2.33 -6.68
CA GLN A 410 17.78 -1.08 -7.43
C GLN A 410 17.65 -1.24 -8.96
N SER A 411 17.76 -2.45 -9.53
CA SER A 411 17.90 -2.61 -11.00
C SER A 411 16.72 -2.09 -11.83
N GLY A 412 15.50 -2.07 -11.30
CA GLY A 412 14.36 -1.42 -11.94
C GLY A 412 14.56 0.09 -12.04
N ARG A 413 14.94 0.73 -10.91
CA ARG A 413 15.22 2.17 -10.81
C ARG A 413 16.37 2.59 -11.72
N MET A 414 17.48 1.87 -11.72
CA MET A 414 18.64 2.20 -12.55
C MET A 414 18.30 2.15 -14.05
N TRP A 415 17.47 1.18 -14.46
CA TRP A 415 16.91 1.14 -15.82
C TRP A 415 15.97 2.31 -16.10
N TYR A 416 14.99 2.56 -15.23
CA TYR A 416 14.04 3.66 -15.38
C TYR A 416 14.75 5.01 -15.48
N ASN A 417 15.76 5.27 -14.64
CA ASN A 417 16.55 6.51 -14.67
C ASN A 417 17.25 6.68 -16.02
N ARG A 418 17.99 5.66 -16.48
CA ARG A 418 18.68 5.68 -17.78
C ARG A 418 17.73 5.95 -18.95
N LEU A 419 16.53 5.36 -18.93
CA LEU A 419 15.49 5.60 -19.92
C LEU A 419 14.91 7.02 -19.83
N SER A 420 14.59 7.46 -18.61
CA SER A 420 14.02 8.79 -18.32
C SER A 420 14.97 9.91 -18.77
N GLU A 421 16.26 9.79 -18.46
CA GLU A 421 17.31 10.70 -18.94
C GLU A 421 17.36 10.77 -20.47
N TYR A 422 17.26 9.63 -21.17
CA TYR A 422 17.26 9.60 -22.63
C TYR A 422 16.01 10.28 -23.22
N LEU A 423 14.82 9.95 -22.72
CA LEU A 423 13.57 10.53 -23.21
C LEU A 423 13.49 12.03 -22.91
N ILE A 424 13.86 12.47 -21.70
CA ILE A 424 13.91 13.90 -21.35
C ILE A 424 14.95 14.64 -22.20
N GLY A 425 16.13 14.05 -22.42
CA GLY A 425 17.14 14.59 -23.35
C GLY A 425 16.66 14.68 -24.80
N MET A 426 15.77 13.77 -25.22
CA MET A 426 15.09 13.81 -26.52
C MET A 426 13.89 14.77 -26.58
N GLY A 427 13.62 15.54 -25.52
CA GLY A 427 12.54 16.53 -25.45
C GLY A 427 11.15 15.95 -25.16
N TYR A 428 11.08 14.81 -24.47
CA TYR A 428 9.85 14.33 -23.84
C TYR A 428 9.70 14.95 -22.44
N VAL A 429 8.46 15.04 -21.96
CA VAL A 429 8.15 15.43 -20.57
C VAL A 429 7.27 14.38 -19.91
N ASN A 430 7.40 14.21 -18.60
CA ASN A 430 6.52 13.39 -17.76
C ASN A 430 6.04 14.22 -16.56
N ASN A 431 5.35 13.60 -15.60
CA ASN A 431 4.84 14.26 -14.40
C ASN A 431 4.97 13.37 -13.15
N GLU A 432 5.17 13.98 -11.99
CA GLU A 432 5.34 13.28 -10.70
C GLU A 432 4.16 12.36 -10.33
N LEU A 433 2.94 12.63 -10.82
CA LEU A 433 1.76 11.78 -10.63
C LEU A 433 1.74 10.54 -11.52
N CYS A 434 2.48 10.54 -12.64
CA CYS A 434 2.55 9.45 -13.60
C CYS A 434 3.94 9.40 -14.30
N PRO A 435 5.05 9.21 -13.54
CA PRO A 435 6.40 9.39 -14.08
C PRO A 435 6.79 8.36 -15.17
N CYS A 436 6.09 7.23 -15.22
CA CYS A 436 6.20 6.19 -16.24
C CYS A 436 5.55 6.52 -17.60
N VAL A 437 4.89 7.68 -17.73
CA VAL A 437 4.28 8.16 -18.98
C VAL A 437 5.03 9.40 -19.48
N PHE A 438 5.74 9.24 -20.59
CA PHE A 438 6.49 10.31 -21.24
C PHE A 438 5.73 10.79 -22.49
N ILE A 439 5.59 12.10 -22.67
CA ILE A 439 4.83 12.70 -23.78
C ILE A 439 5.74 13.65 -24.54
N LYS A 440 5.71 13.58 -25.86
CA LYS A 440 6.32 14.57 -26.75
C LYS A 440 5.29 15.08 -27.75
N LYS A 441 5.14 16.40 -27.81
CA LYS A 441 4.33 17.10 -28.79
C LYS A 441 5.23 17.69 -29.89
N THR A 442 4.76 17.69 -31.12
CA THR A 442 5.47 18.22 -32.30
C THR A 442 4.56 19.18 -33.07
N SER A 443 5.00 19.64 -34.24
CA SER A 443 4.15 20.34 -35.20
C SER A 443 3.22 19.40 -35.98
N SER A 444 3.54 18.10 -36.04
CA SER A 444 2.79 17.05 -36.77
C SER A 444 1.80 16.28 -35.91
N GLY A 445 1.94 16.31 -34.57
CA GLY A 445 1.03 15.65 -33.65
C GLY A 445 1.63 15.51 -32.25
N PHE A 446 1.48 14.32 -31.67
CA PHE A 446 2.12 13.94 -30.42
C PHE A 446 2.31 12.42 -30.34
N VAL A 447 3.16 12.00 -29.42
CA VAL A 447 3.40 10.61 -29.05
C VAL A 447 3.59 10.48 -27.55
N ILE A 448 2.96 9.45 -27.00
CA ILE A 448 3.04 9.02 -25.60
C ILE A 448 3.86 7.72 -25.58
N VAL A 449 4.87 7.65 -24.71
CA VAL A 449 5.64 6.45 -24.39
C VAL A 449 5.26 6.03 -22.98
N ALA A 450 4.41 5.02 -22.85
CA ALA A 450 3.95 4.52 -21.57
C ALA A 450 4.71 3.23 -21.20
N VAL A 451 5.48 3.30 -20.11
CA VAL A 451 6.55 2.35 -19.78
C VAL A 451 6.14 1.37 -18.69
N TYR A 452 6.30 0.07 -18.94
CA TYR A 452 6.18 -0.98 -17.94
C TYR A 452 7.40 -1.91 -18.01
N VAL A 453 8.40 -1.63 -17.17
CA VAL A 453 9.64 -2.42 -17.09
C VAL A 453 10.36 -2.48 -18.45
N ASP A 454 10.39 -3.63 -19.14
CA ASP A 454 10.95 -3.81 -20.48
C ASP A 454 9.96 -3.46 -21.62
N ASP A 455 8.65 -3.39 -21.35
CA ASP A 455 7.60 -3.03 -22.32
C ASP A 455 7.43 -1.50 -22.46
N MET A 456 7.31 -1.02 -23.70
CA MET A 456 6.98 0.37 -24.05
C MET A 456 5.79 0.42 -25.01
N ASN A 457 4.68 1.02 -24.59
CA ASN A 457 3.57 1.32 -25.49
C ASN A 457 3.75 2.71 -26.09
N LEU A 458 3.91 2.77 -27.40
CA LEU A 458 3.91 3.98 -28.19
C LEU A 458 2.47 4.26 -28.64
N ILE A 459 1.94 5.42 -28.23
CA ILE A 459 0.56 5.83 -28.51
C ILE A 459 0.57 7.21 -29.18
N GLY A 460 0.06 7.31 -30.40
CA GLY A 460 0.14 8.53 -31.20
C GLY A 460 -0.22 8.31 -32.67
N THR A 461 0.17 9.26 -33.53
CA THR A 461 0.05 9.11 -34.98
C THR A 461 1.12 8.16 -35.53
N PRO A 462 0.90 7.50 -36.69
CA PRO A 462 1.86 6.55 -37.27
C PRO A 462 3.27 7.15 -37.48
N GLU A 463 3.34 8.42 -37.85
CA GLU A 463 4.57 9.16 -38.13
C GLU A 463 5.39 9.37 -36.85
N GLU A 464 4.75 9.85 -35.79
CA GLU A 464 5.38 10.12 -34.50
C GLU A 464 5.80 8.82 -33.79
N ILE A 465 4.98 7.77 -33.87
CA ILE A 465 5.34 6.43 -33.39
C ILE A 465 6.57 5.90 -34.14
N LYS A 466 6.61 6.02 -35.48
CA LYS A 466 7.73 5.54 -36.30
C LYS A 466 9.04 6.26 -35.99
N GLU A 467 8.99 7.58 -35.83
CA GLU A 467 10.17 8.39 -35.49
C GLU A 467 10.61 8.15 -34.03
N THR A 468 9.67 7.91 -33.11
CA THR A 468 9.96 7.47 -31.73
C THR A 468 10.64 6.11 -31.69
N ALA A 469 10.09 5.13 -32.43
CA ALA A 469 10.66 3.80 -32.53
C ALA A 469 12.09 3.81 -33.10
N LYS A 470 12.37 4.73 -34.04
CA LYS A 470 13.72 4.98 -34.59
C LYS A 470 14.68 5.55 -33.54
N HIS A 471 14.25 6.54 -32.75
CA HIS A 471 15.07 7.07 -31.64
C HIS A 471 15.31 6.02 -30.54
N LEU A 472 14.32 5.21 -30.18
CA LEU A 472 14.52 4.12 -29.22
C LEU A 472 15.52 3.08 -29.75
N LYS A 473 15.43 2.72 -31.04
CA LYS A 473 16.36 1.80 -31.72
C LYS A 473 17.78 2.36 -31.93
N SER A 474 18.03 3.66 -31.75
CA SER A 474 19.38 4.23 -31.87
C SER A 474 20.20 4.18 -30.58
N GLU A 475 19.54 4.13 -29.41
CA GLU A 475 20.19 4.00 -28.09
C GLU A 475 20.05 2.58 -27.51
N PHE A 476 18.86 1.99 -27.63
CA PHE A 476 18.52 0.71 -27.02
C PHE A 476 18.33 -0.38 -28.08
N GLU A 477 18.66 -1.62 -27.71
CA GLU A 477 18.41 -2.79 -28.55
C GLU A 477 16.93 -3.19 -28.41
N MET A 478 16.08 -2.66 -29.28
CA MET A 478 14.63 -2.86 -29.23
C MET A 478 14.19 -4.05 -30.08
N LYS A 479 13.19 -4.80 -29.60
CA LYS A 479 12.28 -5.56 -30.46
C LYS A 479 11.07 -4.70 -30.79
N ASP A 480 10.61 -4.82 -32.02
CA ASP A 480 9.36 -4.22 -32.48
C ASP A 480 8.29 -5.31 -32.49
N LEU A 481 7.25 -5.16 -31.69
CA LEU A 481 6.18 -6.15 -31.55
C LEU A 481 4.91 -5.73 -32.32
N GLY A 482 4.96 -4.59 -33.02
CA GLY A 482 3.83 -4.07 -33.80
C GLY A 482 2.64 -3.68 -32.91
N ARG A 483 1.42 -3.81 -33.44
CA ARG A 483 0.19 -3.43 -32.75
C ARG A 483 0.08 -4.14 -31.39
N THR A 484 -0.17 -3.39 -30.30
CA THR A 484 -0.23 -3.97 -28.94
C THR A 484 -1.42 -4.92 -28.80
N ASN A 485 -1.17 -6.22 -28.95
CA ASN A 485 -2.17 -7.27 -28.71
C ASN A 485 -2.08 -7.84 -27.27
N TYR A 486 -0.95 -7.63 -26.59
CA TYR A 486 -0.72 -8.07 -25.21
C TYR A 486 0.10 -7.01 -24.47
N CYS A 487 -0.27 -6.65 -23.24
CA CYS A 487 0.54 -5.82 -22.34
C CYS A 487 0.05 -5.97 -20.89
N LEU A 488 0.92 -5.80 -19.88
CA LEU A 488 0.61 -5.97 -18.45
C LEU A 488 0.00 -7.35 -18.08
N GLY A 489 0.15 -8.37 -18.92
CA GLY A 489 -0.56 -9.66 -18.76
C GLY A 489 -2.06 -9.58 -19.08
N LEU A 490 -2.46 -8.59 -19.87
CA LEU A 490 -3.79 -8.35 -20.44
C LEU A 490 -3.74 -8.58 -21.95
N GLU A 491 -4.91 -8.86 -22.53
CA GLU A 491 -5.11 -9.21 -23.93
C GLU A 491 -5.96 -8.10 -24.57
N LEU A 492 -5.51 -7.55 -25.70
CA LEU A 492 -6.16 -6.46 -26.43
C LEU A 492 -6.65 -7.00 -27.78
N GLU A 493 -7.92 -7.36 -27.87
CA GLU A 493 -8.53 -7.72 -29.14
C GLU A 493 -8.98 -6.46 -29.87
N HIS A 494 -8.30 -6.14 -30.97
CA HIS A 494 -8.61 -4.99 -31.82
C HIS A 494 -9.67 -5.36 -32.86
N ARG A 495 -10.82 -4.70 -32.80
CA ARG A 495 -11.96 -4.95 -33.70
C ARG A 495 -12.19 -3.75 -34.64
N ALA A 496 -13.22 -3.86 -35.48
CA ALA A 496 -13.67 -2.77 -36.35
C ALA A 496 -14.53 -1.72 -35.61
N ASP A 497 -15.13 -2.13 -34.49
CA ASP A 497 -16.07 -1.37 -33.66
C ASP A 497 -15.47 -0.87 -32.33
N GLY A 498 -14.29 -1.38 -31.93
CA GLY A 498 -13.57 -0.92 -30.73
C GLY A 498 -12.32 -1.73 -30.41
N ILE A 499 -11.90 -1.70 -29.14
CA ILE A 499 -10.90 -2.61 -28.55
C ILE A 499 -11.53 -3.30 -27.33
N LEU A 500 -11.45 -4.64 -27.27
CA LEU A 500 -11.82 -5.43 -26.11
C LEU A 500 -10.57 -5.74 -25.27
N LEU A 501 -10.53 -5.27 -24.02
CA LEU A 501 -9.48 -5.56 -23.05
C LEU A 501 -9.91 -6.71 -22.13
N HIS A 502 -9.29 -7.88 -22.29
CA HIS A 502 -9.70 -9.14 -21.65
C HIS A 502 -8.51 -9.93 -21.10
N GLN A 503 -8.79 -11.06 -20.44
CA GLN A 503 -7.81 -11.97 -19.83
C GLN A 503 -8.25 -13.44 -19.96
N SER A 504 -8.85 -13.79 -21.10
CA SER A 504 -9.43 -15.11 -21.39
C SER A 504 -8.42 -16.26 -21.24
N ASN A 505 -7.18 -16.09 -21.69
CA ASN A 505 -6.12 -17.10 -21.54
C ASN A 505 -5.67 -17.27 -20.08
N TYR A 506 -5.68 -16.20 -19.30
CA TYR A 506 -5.41 -16.27 -17.87
C TYR A 506 -6.55 -16.97 -17.11
N ILE A 507 -7.81 -16.62 -17.42
CA ILE A 507 -9.00 -17.29 -16.86
C ILE A 507 -8.98 -18.79 -17.19
N GLN A 508 -8.68 -19.19 -18.43
CA GLN A 508 -8.57 -20.61 -18.78
C GLN A 508 -7.49 -21.35 -17.98
N LYS A 509 -6.29 -20.75 -17.83
CA LYS A 509 -5.19 -21.35 -17.06
C LYS A 509 -5.54 -21.45 -15.57
N MET A 510 -6.18 -20.42 -15.00
CA MET A 510 -6.70 -20.40 -13.63
C MET A 510 -7.74 -21.52 -13.40
N LEU A 511 -8.74 -21.64 -14.27
CA LEU A 511 -9.81 -22.63 -14.13
C LEU A 511 -9.28 -24.07 -14.24
N ARG A 512 -8.30 -24.33 -15.13
CA ARG A 512 -7.62 -25.64 -15.19
C ARG A 512 -6.86 -25.92 -13.89
N ARG A 513 -6.08 -24.95 -13.38
CA ARG A 513 -5.28 -25.08 -12.14
C ARG A 513 -6.11 -25.41 -10.90
N PHE A 514 -7.35 -24.93 -10.82
CA PHE A 514 -8.27 -25.21 -9.71
C PHE A 514 -9.31 -26.31 -10.01
N ASN A 515 -9.18 -27.04 -11.13
CA ASN A 515 -10.09 -28.11 -11.59
C ASN A 515 -11.56 -27.67 -11.78
N GLU A 516 -11.77 -26.43 -12.24
CA GLU A 516 -13.09 -25.84 -12.54
C GLU A 516 -13.29 -25.56 -14.05
N ASP A 517 -12.38 -26.03 -14.91
CA ASP A 517 -12.48 -25.91 -16.38
C ASP A 517 -13.71 -26.64 -16.97
N LYS A 518 -14.20 -27.67 -16.28
CA LYS A 518 -15.39 -28.46 -16.62
C LYS A 518 -16.62 -28.10 -15.78
N ALA A 519 -16.53 -27.08 -14.93
CA ALA A 519 -17.60 -26.72 -14.00
C ALA A 519 -18.83 -26.17 -14.73
N LYS A 520 -20.04 -26.51 -14.23
CA LYS A 520 -21.30 -26.01 -14.80
C LYS A 520 -21.41 -24.49 -14.59
N PRO A 521 -21.54 -23.68 -15.66
CA PRO A 521 -21.57 -22.22 -15.54
C PRO A 521 -22.59 -21.65 -14.55
N SER A 522 -22.28 -20.48 -14.00
CA SER A 522 -23.20 -19.63 -13.23
C SER A 522 -23.49 -18.33 -13.99
N SER A 523 -24.63 -17.68 -13.72
CA SER A 523 -24.97 -16.36 -14.26
C SER A 523 -24.59 -15.19 -13.36
N THR A 524 -24.20 -15.45 -12.11
CA THR A 524 -23.68 -14.46 -11.15
C THR A 524 -22.49 -15.08 -10.38
N PRO A 525 -21.50 -14.28 -9.94
CA PRO A 525 -20.33 -14.76 -9.21
C PRO A 525 -20.62 -15.23 -7.78
N MET A 526 -21.79 -14.88 -7.25
CA MET A 526 -22.20 -15.19 -5.88
C MET A 526 -23.73 -15.32 -5.82
N VAL A 527 -24.21 -16.07 -4.83
CA VAL A 527 -25.63 -16.10 -4.43
C VAL A 527 -26.06 -14.77 -3.80
N ILE A 528 -27.36 -14.48 -3.80
CA ILE A 528 -27.88 -13.33 -3.05
C ILE A 528 -27.68 -13.61 -1.55
N ARG A 529 -26.87 -12.77 -0.90
CA ARG A 529 -26.44 -12.93 0.49
C ARG A 529 -27.43 -12.29 1.47
N SER A 530 -27.77 -13.03 2.52
CA SER A 530 -28.49 -12.48 3.67
C SER A 530 -27.57 -11.65 4.56
N LEU A 531 -28.08 -10.54 5.12
CA LEU A 531 -27.42 -9.74 6.14
C LEU A 531 -27.84 -10.12 7.58
N ASP A 532 -28.75 -11.09 7.74
CA ASP A 532 -28.98 -11.74 9.03
C ASP A 532 -27.74 -12.58 9.39
N PRO A 533 -27.04 -12.31 10.52
CA PRO A 533 -25.80 -13.03 10.88
C PRO A 533 -25.94 -14.55 10.91
N LYS A 534 -27.14 -15.08 11.22
CA LYS A 534 -27.39 -16.53 11.29
C LYS A 534 -27.70 -17.15 9.94
N LYS A 535 -28.12 -16.34 8.95
CA LYS A 535 -28.48 -16.79 7.59
C LYS A 535 -27.44 -16.40 6.53
N ASP A 536 -26.41 -15.64 6.90
CA ASP A 536 -25.28 -15.34 6.03
C ASP A 536 -24.54 -16.63 5.62
N PRO A 537 -24.55 -17.01 4.31
CA PRO A 537 -23.84 -18.21 3.85
C PRO A 537 -22.32 -18.10 4.04
N PHE A 538 -21.78 -16.88 4.06
CA PHE A 538 -20.36 -16.58 4.23
C PHE A 538 -20.09 -15.91 5.59
N ARG A 539 -20.81 -16.34 6.65
CA ARG A 539 -20.46 -15.99 8.03
C ARG A 539 -19.09 -16.58 8.42
N PRO A 540 -18.39 -16.05 9.44
CA PRO A 540 -17.19 -16.69 10.02
C PRO A 540 -17.36 -18.19 10.32
N ALA A 541 -16.26 -18.89 10.59
CA ALA A 541 -16.34 -20.24 11.15
C ALA A 541 -17.10 -20.21 12.48
N ASP A 542 -18.08 -21.11 12.65
CA ASP A 542 -18.67 -21.37 13.96
C ASP A 542 -17.69 -22.25 14.77
N ASN A 543 -17.73 -22.24 16.10
CA ASN A 543 -16.78 -22.97 16.96
C ASN A 543 -16.67 -24.48 16.67
N ASN A 544 -17.67 -25.06 16.00
CA ASN A 544 -17.76 -26.49 15.66
C ASN A 544 -17.66 -26.73 14.13
N GLU A 545 -17.33 -25.71 13.31
CA GLU A 545 -17.14 -25.86 11.87
C GLU A 545 -15.67 -26.04 11.51
N GLU A 546 -15.39 -27.09 10.73
CA GLU A 546 -14.05 -27.41 10.26
C GLU A 546 -13.48 -26.31 9.34
N ILE A 547 -12.32 -25.78 9.72
CA ILE A 547 -11.48 -24.92 8.87
C ILE A 547 -10.95 -25.79 7.73
N LEU A 548 -10.81 -25.23 6.53
CA LEU A 548 -10.22 -25.96 5.41
C LEU A 548 -8.80 -26.41 5.77
N ALA A 549 -8.55 -27.71 5.60
CA ALA A 549 -7.19 -28.23 5.65
C ALA A 549 -6.33 -27.58 4.54
N PRO A 550 -5.01 -27.34 4.77
CA PRO A 550 -4.24 -26.40 3.95
C PRO A 550 -4.00 -26.87 2.51
N GLU A 551 -4.26 -28.15 2.22
CA GLU A 551 -4.22 -28.73 0.87
C GLU A 551 -5.30 -28.13 -0.05
N VAL A 552 -6.31 -27.47 0.51
CA VAL A 552 -7.26 -26.65 -0.26
C VAL A 552 -6.63 -25.28 -0.52
N PRO A 553 -6.28 -24.93 -1.79
CA PRO A 553 -5.39 -23.82 -2.10
C PRO A 553 -6.11 -22.45 -2.08
N TYR A 554 -6.74 -22.12 -0.95
CA TYR A 554 -7.64 -20.99 -0.78
C TYR A 554 -6.97 -19.63 -1.02
N LEU A 555 -5.80 -19.41 -0.43
CA LEU A 555 -5.01 -18.18 -0.62
C LEU A 555 -4.53 -18.02 -2.06
N SER A 556 -4.12 -19.12 -2.70
CA SER A 556 -3.71 -19.17 -4.11
C SER A 556 -4.88 -18.79 -5.04
N ALA A 557 -6.10 -19.28 -4.75
CA ALA A 557 -7.32 -18.92 -5.47
C ALA A 557 -7.71 -17.44 -5.26
N ILE A 558 -7.67 -16.94 -4.02
CA ILE A 558 -7.90 -15.52 -3.69
C ILE A 558 -6.90 -14.63 -4.45
N GLY A 559 -5.61 -14.94 -4.43
CA GLY A 559 -4.58 -14.16 -5.12
C GLY A 559 -4.78 -14.11 -6.64
N ALA A 560 -5.10 -15.27 -7.25
CA ALA A 560 -5.38 -15.34 -8.69
C ALA A 560 -6.64 -14.56 -9.09
N LEU A 561 -7.70 -14.64 -8.28
CA LEU A 561 -8.93 -13.87 -8.48
C LEU A 561 -8.72 -12.37 -8.26
N LEU A 562 -7.95 -11.95 -7.25
CA LEU A 562 -7.67 -10.54 -6.96
C LEU A 562 -6.98 -9.84 -8.15
N TYR A 563 -5.96 -10.47 -8.75
CA TYR A 563 -5.30 -9.93 -9.95
C TYR A 563 -6.30 -9.70 -11.10
N LEU A 564 -7.18 -10.67 -11.36
CA LEU A 564 -8.25 -10.56 -12.35
C LEU A 564 -9.26 -9.44 -12.01
N THR A 565 -9.62 -9.27 -10.72
CA THR A 565 -10.53 -8.20 -10.27
C THR A 565 -9.96 -6.79 -10.46
N GLN A 566 -8.64 -6.63 -10.32
CA GLN A 566 -7.97 -5.34 -10.46
C GLN A 566 -7.74 -4.95 -11.93
N CYS A 567 -7.69 -5.94 -12.82
CA CYS A 567 -7.25 -5.79 -14.20
C CYS A 567 -8.41 -5.64 -15.20
N THR A 568 -9.29 -6.65 -15.33
CA THR A 568 -10.34 -6.66 -16.37
C THR A 568 -11.71 -7.11 -15.89
N ARG A 569 -11.86 -7.61 -14.64
CA ARG A 569 -13.14 -8.12 -14.12
C ARG A 569 -13.65 -7.38 -12.87
N PRO A 570 -14.05 -6.10 -13.00
CA PRO A 570 -14.67 -5.35 -11.92
C PRO A 570 -15.90 -6.05 -11.30
N ASP A 571 -16.64 -6.78 -12.12
CA ASP A 571 -17.89 -7.50 -11.83
C ASP A 571 -17.77 -8.58 -10.75
N ILE A 572 -16.57 -9.10 -10.48
CA ILE A 572 -16.34 -10.07 -9.39
C ILE A 572 -15.75 -9.43 -8.12
N SER A 573 -15.43 -8.12 -8.13
CA SER A 573 -14.68 -7.42 -7.07
C SER A 573 -15.32 -7.57 -5.68
N PHE A 574 -16.64 -7.36 -5.55
CA PHE A 574 -17.33 -7.53 -4.27
C PHE A 574 -17.23 -8.97 -3.75
N SER A 575 -17.42 -9.94 -4.63
CA SER A 575 -17.45 -11.36 -4.27
C SER A 575 -16.08 -11.83 -3.77
N VAL A 576 -15.00 -11.42 -4.44
CA VAL A 576 -13.62 -11.70 -4.04
C VAL A 576 -13.25 -10.95 -2.75
N ASN A 577 -13.61 -9.66 -2.64
CA ASN A 577 -13.34 -8.86 -1.44
C ASN A 577 -14.12 -9.33 -0.19
N LEU A 578 -15.28 -9.96 -0.36
CA LEU A 578 -16.01 -10.62 0.72
C LEU A 578 -15.26 -11.87 1.20
N LEU A 579 -14.90 -12.76 0.28
CA LEU A 579 -14.28 -14.05 0.60
C LEU A 579 -12.85 -13.89 1.16
N ALA A 580 -12.06 -12.94 0.64
CA ALA A 580 -10.71 -12.64 1.13
C ALA A 580 -10.63 -12.25 2.63
N ARG A 581 -11.76 -11.96 3.29
CA ARG A 581 -11.83 -11.69 4.74
C ARG A 581 -11.59 -12.92 5.60
N TYR A 582 -11.76 -14.10 5.03
CA TYR A 582 -11.68 -15.38 5.72
C TYR A 582 -10.37 -16.12 5.46
N SER A 583 -9.40 -15.47 4.82
CA SER A 583 -8.08 -16.01 4.46
C SER A 583 -7.29 -16.67 5.60
N SER A 584 -7.53 -16.30 6.88
CA SER A 584 -6.87 -16.91 8.05
C SER A 584 -7.60 -18.09 8.67
N ALA A 585 -8.88 -18.29 8.33
CA ALA A 585 -9.73 -19.38 8.84
C ALA A 585 -10.87 -19.65 7.85
N PRO A 586 -10.57 -20.05 6.60
CA PRO A 586 -11.59 -20.32 5.60
C PRO A 586 -12.27 -21.65 5.91
N THR A 587 -13.51 -21.84 5.45
CA THR A 587 -14.27 -23.09 5.67
C THR A 587 -14.84 -23.59 4.35
N ARG A 588 -15.47 -24.77 4.34
CA ARG A 588 -16.12 -25.32 3.14
C ARG A 588 -17.17 -24.38 2.53
N ARG A 589 -17.84 -23.56 3.34
CA ARG A 589 -18.76 -22.51 2.86
C ARG A 589 -18.03 -21.43 2.05
N HIS A 590 -16.87 -21.00 2.54
CA HIS A 590 -16.03 -20.02 1.85
C HIS A 590 -15.41 -20.58 0.56
N TRP A 591 -15.02 -21.86 0.53
CA TRP A 591 -14.52 -22.53 -0.69
C TRP A 591 -15.61 -22.70 -1.75
N ASN A 592 -16.84 -23.03 -1.34
CA ASN A 592 -17.98 -23.08 -2.27
C ASN A 592 -18.25 -21.71 -2.91
N GLY A 593 -18.09 -20.60 -2.16
CA GLY A 593 -18.17 -19.24 -2.71
C GLY A 593 -17.11 -18.96 -3.78
N ILE A 594 -15.88 -19.45 -3.59
CA ILE A 594 -14.81 -19.35 -4.60
C ILE A 594 -15.16 -20.18 -5.84
N LYS A 595 -15.71 -21.38 -5.67
CA LYS A 595 -16.21 -22.21 -6.79
C LYS A 595 -17.34 -21.54 -7.56
N ASP A 596 -18.25 -20.80 -6.92
CA ASP A 596 -19.30 -20.05 -7.62
C ASP A 596 -18.73 -18.91 -8.47
N ILE A 597 -17.66 -18.23 -8.03
CA ILE A 597 -16.92 -17.27 -8.85
C ILE A 597 -16.26 -17.97 -10.04
N PHE A 598 -15.58 -19.11 -9.83
CA PHE A 598 -14.99 -19.89 -10.91
C PHE A 598 -16.02 -20.38 -11.94
N ARG A 599 -17.20 -20.86 -11.48
CA ARG A 599 -18.33 -21.24 -12.34
C ARG A 599 -18.88 -20.06 -13.14
N TYR A 600 -18.92 -18.86 -12.56
CA TYR A 600 -19.33 -17.66 -13.28
C TYR A 600 -18.30 -17.23 -14.33
N LEU A 601 -17.00 -17.22 -13.97
CA LEU A 601 -15.91 -17.01 -14.91
C LEU A 601 -15.92 -18.04 -16.04
N ARG A 602 -16.25 -19.31 -15.75
CA ARG A 602 -16.36 -20.37 -16.76
C ARG A 602 -17.45 -20.11 -17.82
N GLY A 603 -18.49 -19.36 -17.47
CA GLY A 603 -19.54 -18.90 -18.40
C GLY A 603 -19.29 -17.51 -19.01
N THR A 604 -18.16 -16.88 -18.69
CA THR A 604 -17.79 -15.51 -19.09
C THR A 604 -16.28 -15.40 -19.38
N ILE A 605 -15.65 -16.47 -19.89
CA ILE A 605 -14.20 -16.48 -20.21
C ILE A 605 -13.88 -15.41 -21.27
N ASP A 606 -14.80 -15.21 -22.20
CA ASP A 606 -14.74 -14.29 -23.32
C ASP A 606 -15.22 -12.86 -22.98
N MET A 607 -15.37 -12.53 -21.69
CA MET A 607 -15.82 -11.23 -21.23
C MET A 607 -14.65 -10.31 -20.83
N GLY A 608 -14.67 -9.09 -21.34
CA GLY A 608 -13.69 -8.03 -21.07
C GLY A 608 -14.30 -6.63 -21.15
N LEU A 609 -13.48 -5.61 -20.87
CA LEU A 609 -13.86 -4.20 -20.97
C LEU A 609 -13.78 -3.77 -22.44
N PHE A 610 -14.92 -3.44 -23.04
CA PHE A 610 -15.01 -3.05 -24.44
C PHE A 610 -15.06 -1.53 -24.57
N TYR A 611 -14.03 -0.95 -25.18
CA TYR A 611 -13.93 0.47 -25.48
C TYR A 611 -14.36 0.69 -26.95
N PRO A 612 -15.55 1.23 -27.23
CA PRO A 612 -16.04 1.41 -28.61
C PRO A 612 -15.39 2.61 -29.30
N TYR A 613 -15.15 2.51 -30.62
CA TYR A 613 -14.90 3.71 -31.43
C TYR A 613 -16.17 4.57 -31.50
N ALA A 614 -16.00 5.90 -31.51
CA ALA A 614 -17.11 6.81 -31.76
C ALA A 614 -17.76 6.51 -33.13
N SER A 615 -19.08 6.28 -33.14
CA SER A 615 -19.82 5.86 -34.33
C SER A 615 -19.62 6.82 -35.51
N ARG A 616 -19.35 6.26 -36.69
CA ARG A 616 -19.34 7.03 -37.96
C ARG A 616 -20.73 7.57 -38.34
N ASN A 617 -21.81 7.01 -37.79
CA ASN A 617 -23.17 7.25 -38.25
C ASN A 617 -23.97 8.08 -37.25
N GLY A 618 -23.80 9.40 -37.33
CA GLY A 618 -24.90 10.36 -37.14
C GLY A 618 -25.59 10.44 -35.78
N SER A 619 -25.00 9.96 -34.68
CA SER A 619 -25.45 10.38 -33.35
C SER A 619 -25.22 11.89 -33.21
N ASN A 620 -26.27 12.61 -32.81
CA ASN A 620 -26.27 14.05 -32.58
C ASN A 620 -25.12 14.42 -31.62
N PRO A 621 -24.39 15.56 -31.74
CA PRO A 621 -23.39 16.00 -30.74
C PRO A 621 -23.96 16.34 -29.34
N LEU A 622 -25.21 15.96 -29.08
CA LEU A 622 -25.94 16.02 -27.81
C LEU A 622 -26.35 14.63 -27.31
N ASP A 623 -25.89 13.53 -27.93
CA ASP A 623 -26.11 12.16 -27.46
C ASP A 623 -25.28 11.89 -26.19
N PRO A 624 -25.90 11.72 -25.00
CA PRO A 624 -25.16 11.56 -23.75
C PRO A 624 -24.43 10.21 -23.61
N GLN A 625 -24.63 9.26 -24.54
CA GLN A 625 -24.06 7.92 -24.41
C GLN A 625 -22.60 7.81 -24.83
N ASN A 626 -22.06 8.80 -25.57
CA ASN A 626 -20.71 8.76 -26.13
C ASN A 626 -19.80 9.89 -25.62
N ASP A 627 -20.03 10.31 -24.36
CA ASP A 627 -19.27 11.37 -23.69
C ASP A 627 -17.86 10.90 -23.28
N ALA A 628 -16.83 11.66 -23.69
CA ALA A 628 -15.43 11.45 -23.36
C ALA A 628 -15.02 12.09 -22.01
N ARG A 629 -15.95 12.70 -21.27
CA ARG A 629 -15.73 13.15 -19.89
C ARG A 629 -15.69 11.98 -18.92
N LEU A 630 -14.96 12.20 -17.82
CA LEU A 630 -14.91 11.29 -16.68
C LEU A 630 -16.23 11.37 -15.88
N VAL A 631 -16.86 10.22 -15.63
CA VAL A 631 -18.06 10.09 -14.78
C VAL A 631 -17.82 9.08 -13.67
N GLY A 632 -18.17 9.43 -12.44
CA GLY A 632 -18.06 8.56 -11.26
C GLY A 632 -19.41 8.06 -10.74
N TYR A 633 -19.38 6.96 -10.00
CA TYR A 633 -20.48 6.40 -9.22
C TYR A 633 -19.95 5.96 -7.84
N ALA A 634 -20.68 6.23 -6.76
CA ALA A 634 -20.35 5.82 -5.40
C ALA A 634 -21.58 5.23 -4.67
N ASP A 635 -21.36 4.28 -3.76
CA ASP A 635 -22.39 3.63 -2.92
C ASP A 635 -21.72 3.03 -1.66
N ALA A 636 -22.45 2.98 -0.54
CA ALA A 636 -22.04 2.24 0.64
C ALA A 636 -23.05 1.15 1.05
N GLY A 637 -22.61 -0.10 0.98
CA GLY A 637 -23.33 -1.24 1.57
C GLY A 637 -23.30 -1.15 3.10
N TYR A 638 -24.19 -0.36 3.69
CA TYR A 638 -24.30 -0.12 5.14
C TYR A 638 -24.49 -1.42 5.92
N LEU A 639 -23.66 -1.65 6.94
CA LEU A 639 -23.64 -2.87 7.78
C LEU A 639 -23.52 -4.20 6.99
N SER A 640 -23.00 -4.17 5.77
CA SER A 640 -22.81 -5.37 4.92
C SER A 640 -21.81 -6.39 5.48
N ASP A 641 -21.00 -6.04 6.48
CA ASP A 641 -20.38 -6.98 7.42
C ASP A 641 -21.21 -6.98 8.73
N PRO A 642 -22.25 -7.85 8.84
CA PRO A 642 -23.16 -7.85 9.97
C PRO A 642 -22.54 -8.51 11.22
N HIS A 643 -21.37 -9.13 11.09
CA HIS A 643 -20.64 -9.77 12.20
C HIS A 643 -19.71 -8.78 12.91
N LYS A 644 -19.26 -7.73 12.21
CA LYS A 644 -18.38 -6.68 12.76
C LYS A 644 -18.97 -5.27 12.63
N ALA A 645 -20.25 -5.16 12.31
CA ALA A 645 -21.01 -3.91 12.11
C ALA A 645 -20.30 -2.89 11.19
N ARG A 646 -19.72 -3.36 10.08
CA ARG A 646 -18.97 -2.52 9.13
C ARG A 646 -19.65 -2.47 7.77
N SER A 647 -19.48 -1.35 7.09
CA SER A 647 -20.04 -1.13 5.75
C SER A 647 -19.03 -1.49 4.65
N GLN A 648 -19.50 -1.58 3.41
CA GLN A 648 -18.67 -1.75 2.20
C GLN A 648 -18.69 -0.46 1.40
N THR A 649 -17.53 0.12 1.09
CA THR A 649 -17.40 1.20 0.10
C THR A 649 -17.30 0.59 -1.29
N GLY A 650 -18.14 1.06 -2.21
CA GLY A 650 -18.05 0.81 -3.65
C GLY A 650 -17.88 2.11 -4.43
N TYR A 651 -17.02 2.09 -5.46
CA TYR A 651 -17.04 3.12 -6.51
C TYR A 651 -16.61 2.57 -7.87
N VAL A 652 -17.03 3.23 -8.94
CA VAL A 652 -16.54 3.01 -10.31
C VAL A 652 -16.50 4.32 -11.09
N PHE A 653 -15.45 4.50 -11.88
CA PHE A 653 -15.23 5.62 -12.80
C PHE A 653 -15.19 5.12 -14.24
N THR A 654 -15.99 5.74 -15.11
CA THR A 654 -16.09 5.41 -16.54
C THR A 654 -15.73 6.60 -17.43
N ILE A 655 -15.17 6.31 -18.59
CA ILE A 655 -15.07 7.21 -19.76
C ILE A 655 -15.68 6.45 -20.95
N GLY A 656 -16.48 7.10 -21.80
CA GLY A 656 -17.16 6.40 -22.91
C GLY A 656 -17.99 5.20 -22.42
N ASN A 657 -18.66 5.35 -21.27
CA ASN A 657 -19.37 4.29 -20.53
C ASN A 657 -18.56 3.03 -20.16
N THR A 658 -17.23 3.04 -20.30
CA THR A 658 -16.35 1.89 -20.00
C THR A 658 -15.49 2.17 -18.77
N ALA A 659 -15.37 1.20 -17.87
CA ALA A 659 -14.65 1.38 -16.60
C ALA A 659 -13.14 1.57 -16.79
N ILE A 660 -12.58 2.58 -16.10
CA ILE A 660 -11.12 2.80 -16.02
C ILE A 660 -10.58 2.61 -14.60
N SER A 661 -11.37 2.93 -13.57
CA SER A 661 -11.03 2.67 -12.16
C SER A 661 -12.26 2.24 -11.37
N TRP A 662 -12.06 1.45 -10.32
CA TRP A 662 -13.10 0.96 -9.43
C TRP A 662 -12.52 0.49 -8.10
N ARG A 663 -13.37 0.36 -7.09
CA ARG A 663 -13.00 -0.24 -5.80
C ARG A 663 -14.18 -0.92 -5.14
N SER A 664 -13.90 -2.06 -4.52
CA SER A 664 -14.76 -2.67 -3.50
C SER A 664 -13.90 -2.89 -2.26
N THR A 665 -14.23 -2.24 -1.15
CA THR A 665 -13.46 -2.39 0.10
C THR A 665 -14.33 -2.27 1.35
N LYS A 666 -14.02 -3.06 2.39
CA LYS A 666 -14.67 -2.91 3.69
C LYS A 666 -14.17 -1.64 4.39
N GLN A 667 -15.08 -0.89 4.99
CA GLN A 667 -14.74 0.31 5.75
C GLN A 667 -13.95 -0.06 7.02
N THR A 668 -12.91 0.73 7.31
CA THR A 668 -12.07 0.57 8.51
C THR A 668 -12.77 1.06 9.77
N LEU A 669 -13.59 2.11 9.63
CA LEU A 669 -14.46 2.66 10.67
C LEU A 669 -15.80 1.91 10.72
N VAL A 670 -16.44 1.93 11.89
CA VAL A 670 -17.86 1.55 12.05
C VAL A 670 -18.69 2.80 11.75
N ALA A 671 -19.48 2.75 10.67
CA ALA A 671 -20.40 3.82 10.33
C ALA A 671 -21.60 3.81 11.28
N THR A 672 -21.92 4.97 11.86
CA THR A 672 -23.04 5.15 12.81
C THR A 672 -24.41 5.35 12.14
N SER A 673 -24.45 5.50 10.82
CA SER A 673 -25.66 5.57 9.99
C SER A 673 -25.31 5.26 8.53
N SER A 674 -26.31 4.96 7.68
CA SER A 674 -26.08 4.80 6.23
C SER A 674 -25.48 6.07 5.64
N ASN A 675 -26.05 7.26 5.91
CA ASN A 675 -25.47 8.55 5.47
C ASN A 675 -23.98 8.72 5.84
N HIS A 676 -23.57 8.27 7.03
CA HIS A 676 -22.15 8.29 7.42
C HIS A 676 -21.33 7.30 6.57
N ALA A 677 -21.87 6.11 6.26
CA ALA A 677 -21.23 5.17 5.34
C ALA A 677 -21.11 5.73 3.92
N GLU A 678 -22.13 6.42 3.39
CA GLU A 678 -22.09 7.06 2.07
C GLU A 678 -21.02 8.16 2.01
N ILE A 679 -20.95 9.04 3.01
CA ILE A 679 -19.91 10.09 3.08
C ILE A 679 -18.51 9.46 3.06
N LEU A 680 -18.33 8.31 3.72
CA LEU A 680 -17.07 7.55 3.68
C LEU A 680 -16.80 6.90 2.31
N ALA A 681 -17.83 6.45 1.57
CA ALA A 681 -17.67 5.91 0.22
C ALA A 681 -17.39 7.01 -0.81
N LEU A 682 -18.21 8.06 -0.81
CA LEU A 682 -18.03 9.28 -1.60
C LEU A 682 -16.66 9.90 -1.35
N HIS A 683 -16.15 9.91 -0.12
CA HIS A 683 -14.80 10.42 0.16
C HIS A 683 -13.69 9.64 -0.57
N GLU A 684 -13.71 8.31 -0.55
CA GLU A 684 -12.71 7.54 -1.30
C GLU A 684 -12.89 7.71 -2.82
N ALA A 685 -14.14 7.84 -3.31
CA ALA A 685 -14.42 8.14 -4.71
C ALA A 685 -13.92 9.54 -5.13
N VAL A 686 -14.08 10.56 -4.28
CA VAL A 686 -13.56 11.91 -4.55
C VAL A 686 -12.04 11.92 -4.57
N ARG A 687 -11.37 11.19 -3.66
CA ARG A 687 -9.90 11.04 -3.68
C ARG A 687 -9.41 10.45 -5.00
N GLU A 688 -10.04 9.37 -5.46
CA GLU A 688 -9.77 8.75 -6.77
C GLU A 688 -10.03 9.76 -7.92
N CYS A 689 -11.17 10.44 -7.89
CA CYS A 689 -11.58 11.43 -8.90
C CYS A 689 -10.55 12.56 -9.07
N ILE A 690 -10.01 13.11 -7.97
CA ILE A 690 -9.02 14.18 -8.04
C ILE A 690 -7.71 13.69 -8.67
N TRP A 691 -7.26 12.47 -8.38
CA TRP A 691 -6.08 11.87 -9.02
C TRP A 691 -6.32 11.57 -10.51
N LEU A 692 -7.45 10.95 -10.86
CA LEU A 692 -7.85 10.70 -12.25
C LEU A 692 -7.94 11.98 -13.07
N ARG A 693 -8.55 13.05 -12.53
CA ARG A 693 -8.61 14.37 -13.17
C ARG A 693 -7.22 14.96 -13.38
N ALA A 694 -6.32 14.83 -12.41
CA ALA A 694 -4.96 15.37 -12.52
C ALA A 694 -4.14 14.66 -13.61
N ILE A 695 -4.19 13.33 -13.70
CA ILE A 695 -3.55 12.57 -14.79
C ILE A 695 -4.20 12.90 -16.14
N THR A 696 -5.53 12.84 -16.24
CA THR A 696 -6.26 13.13 -17.47
C THR A 696 -5.92 14.53 -18.00
N LYS A 697 -5.92 15.54 -17.13
CA LYS A 697 -5.56 16.92 -17.46
C LYS A 697 -4.11 17.07 -17.89
N HIS A 698 -3.16 16.43 -17.19
CA HIS A 698 -1.76 16.44 -17.59
C HIS A 698 -1.57 15.82 -18.99
N VAL A 699 -2.11 14.62 -19.24
CA VAL A 699 -1.93 13.94 -20.52
C VAL A 699 -2.56 14.74 -21.65
N GLN A 700 -3.82 15.17 -21.51
CA GLN A 700 -4.53 15.98 -22.52
C GLN A 700 -3.81 17.29 -22.81
N SER A 701 -3.49 18.10 -21.79
CA SER A 701 -2.84 19.40 -22.00
C SER A 701 -1.44 19.28 -22.63
N THR A 702 -0.67 18.26 -22.25
CA THR A 702 0.68 18.02 -22.79
C THR A 702 0.63 17.54 -24.25
N CYS A 703 -0.34 16.69 -24.60
CA CYS A 703 -0.62 16.34 -26.00
C CYS A 703 -1.17 17.54 -26.80
N GLY A 704 -1.75 18.53 -26.12
CA GLY A 704 -2.41 19.70 -26.71
C GLY A 704 -3.85 19.46 -27.12
N LEU A 705 -4.50 18.47 -26.51
CA LEU A 705 -5.91 18.15 -26.67
C LEU A 705 -6.79 19.08 -25.83
N HIS A 706 -8.08 19.14 -26.13
CA HIS A 706 -9.06 19.78 -25.27
C HIS A 706 -9.17 19.03 -23.93
N SER A 707 -9.15 19.76 -22.82
CA SER A 707 -9.27 19.18 -21.48
C SER A 707 -10.71 18.77 -21.20
N THR A 708 -10.98 17.47 -21.06
CA THR A 708 -12.29 16.97 -20.60
C THR A 708 -12.48 17.07 -19.07
N THR A 709 -11.61 17.87 -18.41
CA THR A 709 -11.56 18.05 -16.95
C THR A 709 -11.65 19.52 -16.52
N ASP A 710 -11.89 20.46 -17.45
CA ASP A 710 -12.04 21.88 -17.08
C ASP A 710 -13.40 22.16 -16.43
N GLU A 711 -14.42 21.35 -16.75
CA GLU A 711 -15.68 21.25 -16.01
C GLU A 711 -15.55 20.36 -14.75
N PRO A 712 -16.45 20.47 -13.76
CA PRO A 712 -16.51 19.54 -12.63
C PRO A 712 -16.81 18.11 -13.08
N THR A 713 -16.12 17.11 -12.51
CA THR A 713 -16.48 15.70 -12.75
C THR A 713 -17.75 15.34 -12.01
N THR A 714 -18.77 14.89 -12.73
CA THR A 714 -19.99 14.36 -12.11
C THR A 714 -19.70 13.06 -11.38
N ILE A 715 -20.10 12.99 -10.11
CA ILE A 715 -20.13 11.74 -9.32
C ILE A 715 -21.59 11.46 -8.94
N HIS A 716 -22.07 10.28 -9.30
CA HIS A 716 -23.41 9.82 -8.98
C HIS A 716 -23.47 9.09 -7.64
N GLU A 717 -24.51 9.39 -6.87
CA GLU A 717 -24.77 8.87 -5.52
C GLU A 717 -26.30 8.91 -5.31
N ASP A 718 -26.92 7.95 -4.64
CA ASP A 718 -28.39 7.82 -4.57
C ASP A 718 -29.02 8.17 -3.20
N ASN A 719 -28.23 8.32 -2.14
CA ASN A 719 -28.70 8.68 -0.83
C ASN A 719 -29.02 10.18 -0.73
N ALA A 720 -30.32 10.50 -0.80
CA ALA A 720 -30.80 11.87 -0.74
C ALA A 720 -30.28 12.70 0.46
N ALA A 721 -29.93 12.07 1.59
CA ALA A 721 -29.34 12.77 2.73
C ALA A 721 -27.86 13.16 2.50
N CYS A 722 -27.09 12.34 1.79
CA CYS A 722 -25.71 12.64 1.43
C CYS A 722 -25.67 13.76 0.37
N ILE A 723 -26.50 13.64 -0.68
CA ILE A 723 -26.73 14.70 -1.67
C ILE A 723 -27.10 16.04 -1.01
N GLU A 724 -28.06 16.05 -0.08
CA GLU A 724 -28.54 17.29 0.53
C GLU A 724 -27.49 17.92 1.46
N GLN A 725 -26.68 17.12 2.16
CA GLN A 725 -25.53 17.62 2.92
C GLN A 725 -24.45 18.21 2.00
N MET A 726 -24.16 17.56 0.86
CA MET A 726 -23.24 18.09 -0.16
C MET A 726 -23.71 19.42 -0.79
N LYS A 727 -25.03 19.63 -0.94
CA LYS A 727 -25.62 20.88 -1.46
C LYS A 727 -25.64 22.00 -0.43
N THR A 728 -25.99 21.69 0.82
CA THR A 728 -26.28 22.70 1.85
C THR A 728 -25.10 23.02 2.75
N GLY A 729 -24.04 22.19 2.75
CA GLY A 729 -22.90 22.28 3.68
C GLY A 729 -23.29 22.08 5.15
N PHE A 730 -24.51 21.62 5.43
CA PHE A 730 -25.18 21.88 6.71
C PHE A 730 -25.19 20.67 7.63
N ILE A 731 -24.28 20.67 8.62
CA ILE A 731 -24.23 19.66 9.70
C ILE A 731 -25.44 19.85 10.64
N LYS A 732 -26.55 19.17 10.34
CA LYS A 732 -27.78 19.21 11.13
C LYS A 732 -27.84 18.08 12.16
N GLY A 733 -27.85 18.47 13.44
CA GLY A 733 -28.10 17.60 14.58
C GLY A 733 -26.90 16.76 15.05
N ASP A 734 -27.03 16.17 16.25
CA ASP A 734 -25.95 15.39 16.88
C ASP A 734 -25.46 14.20 16.03
N ASN A 735 -26.35 13.66 15.18
CA ASN A 735 -26.08 12.53 14.28
C ASN A 735 -25.07 12.81 13.15
N THR A 736 -24.57 14.03 13.00
CA THR A 736 -23.52 14.39 12.00
C THR A 736 -22.29 15.09 12.60
N LYS A 737 -22.32 15.50 13.88
CA LYS A 737 -21.23 16.26 14.53
C LYS A 737 -19.88 15.53 14.57
N HIS A 738 -19.88 14.19 14.53
CA HIS A 738 -18.66 13.37 14.57
C HIS A 738 -17.97 13.19 13.20
N ILE A 739 -18.55 13.65 12.09
CA ILE A 739 -18.05 13.40 10.73
C ILE A 739 -17.08 14.51 10.27
N ALA A 740 -16.13 14.88 11.15
CA ALA A 740 -15.44 16.18 11.09
C ALA A 740 -14.32 16.34 10.03
N PRO A 741 -13.56 15.32 9.56
CA PRO A 741 -12.52 15.55 8.53
C PRO A 741 -12.97 15.23 7.10
N LYS A 742 -13.55 14.04 6.89
CA LYS A 742 -13.79 13.49 5.54
C LYS A 742 -14.92 14.20 4.77
N PHE A 743 -15.89 14.75 5.49
CA PHE A 743 -17.01 15.49 4.89
C PHE A 743 -16.55 16.80 4.24
N PHE A 744 -15.82 17.65 4.99
CA PHE A 744 -15.37 18.95 4.47
C PHE A 744 -14.43 18.83 3.27
N PHE A 745 -13.61 17.78 3.17
CA PHE A 745 -12.79 17.54 1.98
C PHE A 745 -13.64 17.43 0.70
N ASN A 746 -14.76 16.70 0.77
CA ASN A 746 -15.68 16.50 -0.36
C ASN A 746 -16.36 17.81 -0.72
N GLN A 747 -16.93 18.50 0.27
CA GLN A 747 -17.57 19.82 0.11
C GLN A 747 -16.59 20.82 -0.53
N GLN A 748 -15.37 20.91 -0.02
CA GLN A 748 -14.34 21.81 -0.53
C GLN A 748 -13.96 21.50 -1.99
N GLN A 749 -13.96 20.23 -2.43
CA GLN A 749 -13.70 19.91 -3.84
C GLN A 749 -14.88 20.29 -4.76
N GLN A 750 -16.12 20.33 -4.23
CA GLN A 750 -17.30 20.81 -4.95
C GLN A 750 -17.35 22.34 -5.00
N GLU A 751 -17.01 23.03 -3.90
CA GLU A 751 -16.85 24.49 -3.86
C GLU A 751 -15.75 24.95 -4.83
N HIS A 752 -14.62 24.23 -4.89
CA HIS A 752 -13.56 24.42 -5.89
C HIS A 752 -13.92 23.96 -7.33
N GLN A 753 -15.18 23.61 -7.62
CA GLN A 753 -15.66 23.19 -8.95
C GLN A 753 -14.85 22.03 -9.59
N LYS A 754 -14.29 21.12 -8.78
CA LYS A 754 -13.59 19.93 -9.27
C LYS A 754 -14.52 18.72 -9.42
N ILE A 755 -15.55 18.66 -8.59
CA ILE A 755 -16.57 17.60 -8.61
C ILE A 755 -17.97 18.23 -8.59
N GLU A 756 -18.96 17.47 -9.06
CA GLU A 756 -20.37 17.79 -8.90
C GLU A 756 -21.10 16.51 -8.50
N VAL A 757 -21.60 16.43 -7.26
CA VAL A 757 -22.29 15.24 -6.76
C VAL A 757 -23.77 15.32 -7.16
N LYS A 758 -24.17 14.45 -8.10
CA LYS A 758 -25.54 14.40 -8.65
C LYS A 758 -26.30 13.18 -8.11
N GLN A 759 -27.56 13.41 -7.72
CA GLN A 759 -28.44 12.31 -7.32
C GLN A 759 -28.70 11.36 -8.50
N ILE A 760 -28.66 10.06 -8.24
CA ILE A 760 -29.15 9.01 -9.13
C ILE A 760 -30.25 8.18 -8.43
N ARG A 761 -30.94 7.33 -9.17
CA ARG A 761 -31.87 6.33 -8.62
C ARG A 761 -31.06 5.07 -8.28
N SER A 762 -31.32 4.43 -7.13
CA SER A 762 -30.53 3.27 -6.66
C SER A 762 -30.42 2.15 -7.69
N GLU A 763 -31.52 1.82 -8.39
CA GLU A 763 -31.53 0.80 -9.44
C GLU A 763 -30.70 1.15 -10.69
N ASP A 764 -30.22 2.38 -10.81
CA ASP A 764 -29.34 2.89 -11.86
C ASP A 764 -27.90 3.14 -11.36
N ASN A 765 -27.63 3.07 -10.05
CA ASN A 765 -26.30 3.31 -9.48
C ASN A 765 -25.34 2.15 -9.82
N ARG A 766 -24.29 2.41 -10.62
CA ARG A 766 -23.32 1.39 -11.02
C ARG A 766 -22.39 0.94 -9.89
N ALA A 767 -22.32 1.68 -8.77
CA ALA A 767 -21.51 1.32 -7.62
C ALA A 767 -22.08 0.15 -6.79
N ASP A 768 -23.38 -0.18 -6.94
CA ASP A 768 -24.05 -1.35 -6.36
C ASP A 768 -23.28 -2.66 -6.54
N LEU A 769 -22.66 -2.82 -7.71
CA LEU A 769 -21.87 -3.99 -8.11
C LEU A 769 -20.65 -4.25 -7.19
N PHE A 770 -20.22 -3.22 -6.45
CA PHE A 770 -19.04 -3.23 -5.60
C PHE A 770 -19.39 -3.27 -4.11
N THR A 771 -20.66 -3.23 -3.72
CA THR A 771 -21.10 -3.16 -2.31
C THR A 771 -21.94 -4.35 -1.84
N LYS A 772 -22.68 -4.99 -2.74
CA LYS A 772 -23.65 -6.04 -2.41
C LYS A 772 -23.80 -7.09 -3.53
N SER A 773 -24.28 -8.28 -3.16
CA SER A 773 -24.64 -9.35 -4.09
C SER A 773 -25.99 -9.06 -4.73
N LEU A 774 -26.04 -8.93 -6.05
CA LEU A 774 -27.22 -8.45 -6.78
C LEU A 774 -28.05 -9.58 -7.42
N PRO A 775 -29.38 -9.40 -7.60
CA PRO A 775 -30.19 -10.26 -8.45
C PRO A 775 -29.68 -10.29 -9.89
N LYS A 776 -29.86 -11.41 -10.60
CA LYS A 776 -29.29 -11.65 -11.94
C LYS A 776 -29.53 -10.50 -12.94
N SER A 777 -30.77 -9.99 -13.05
CA SER A 777 -31.12 -8.91 -13.97
C SER A 777 -30.38 -7.60 -13.65
N THR A 778 -30.42 -7.18 -12.38
CA THR A 778 -29.71 -6.00 -11.86
C THR A 778 -28.20 -6.15 -12.06
N PHE A 779 -27.63 -7.30 -11.69
CA PHE A 779 -26.22 -7.62 -11.91
C PHE A 779 -25.82 -7.47 -13.39
N GLN A 780 -26.56 -8.09 -14.32
CA GLN A 780 -26.28 -7.98 -15.76
C GLN A 780 -26.43 -6.54 -16.27
N LYS A 781 -27.40 -5.77 -15.78
CA LYS A 781 -27.58 -4.34 -16.09
C LYS A 781 -26.33 -3.52 -15.72
N HIS A 782 -25.82 -3.65 -14.49
CA HIS A 782 -24.65 -2.86 -14.08
C HIS A 782 -23.34 -3.35 -14.75
N VAL A 783 -23.19 -4.66 -14.97
CA VAL A 783 -22.07 -5.23 -15.76
C VAL A 783 -22.03 -4.62 -17.16
N GLN A 784 -23.16 -4.59 -17.88
CA GLN A 784 -23.23 -3.93 -19.18
C GLN A 784 -23.04 -2.41 -19.07
N GLY A 785 -23.55 -1.79 -18.00
CA GLY A 785 -23.41 -0.36 -17.71
C GLY A 785 -21.96 0.10 -17.45
N ILE A 786 -21.03 -0.77 -17.08
CA ILE A 786 -19.61 -0.43 -16.88
C ILE A 786 -18.71 -0.84 -18.06
N GLY A 787 -19.31 -1.15 -19.21
CA GLY A 787 -18.60 -1.47 -20.45
C GLY A 787 -18.09 -2.90 -20.56
N LEU A 788 -18.44 -3.81 -19.63
CA LEU A 788 -18.14 -5.23 -19.82
C LEU A 788 -19.03 -5.82 -20.92
N ARG A 789 -18.41 -6.49 -21.89
CA ARG A 789 -19.09 -7.21 -22.98
C ARG A 789 -18.46 -8.58 -23.15
N LYS A 790 -19.24 -9.55 -23.60
CA LYS A 790 -18.66 -10.76 -24.17
C LYS A 790 -18.21 -10.51 -25.60
N LEU A 791 -17.12 -11.15 -26.01
CA LEU A 791 -16.74 -11.27 -27.41
C LEU A 791 -17.90 -11.82 -28.27
N SER A 792 -18.61 -12.82 -27.74
CA SER A 792 -19.80 -13.43 -28.38
C SER A 792 -21.05 -12.53 -28.44
N GLU A 793 -21.03 -11.35 -27.80
CA GLU A 793 -22.12 -10.35 -27.82
C GLU A 793 -21.80 -9.15 -28.74
N LEU A 794 -20.57 -9.06 -29.28
CA LEU A 794 -20.15 -8.02 -30.21
C LEU A 794 -20.43 -8.43 -31.67
N PRO A 795 -20.75 -7.49 -32.58
CA PRO A 795 -20.97 -7.81 -33.99
C PRO A 795 -19.71 -8.39 -34.63
N ASN A 796 -19.83 -9.53 -35.30
CA ASN A 796 -18.77 -10.09 -36.13
C ASN A 796 -18.56 -9.26 -37.40
N MET A 797 -17.36 -9.43 -38.00
CA MET A 797 -16.98 -8.82 -39.29
C MET A 797 -17.84 -9.32 -40.45
#